data_AF-A0AA36HMR5-F1
#
_entry.id   AF-A0AA36HMR5-F1
#
_cell.length_a   1.000
_cell.length_b   1.000
_cell.length_c   1.000
_cell.angle_alpha   90.00
_cell.angle_beta   90.00
_cell.angle_gamma   90.00
#
_symmetry.space_group_name_H-M   'P 1'
#
loop_
_entity.id
_entity.type
_entity.pdbx_description
1 polymer ?
#
loop_
_entity_poly.entity_id
_entity_poly.type
_entity_poly.pdbx_seq_one_letter_code
_entity_poly.pdbx_strand_id
1 'polypeptide(L)'
;MDRLALWDWRAGHWAALGSAGLLSVWAWKAAAASAPLSAEWRIFATLWREGFLRVFFPRDEDGTRYMGVLERLKRVSELRAVLGLERFHQIDLAKQRKRNTVGWGKTAGTHHMQHLPDLVFRGRDRRIARAALQRAAQLFAEPQRCLQLHQEWDRTPIFQDLVLVGGGHSHVHVLRMLGMEPVPGVRVTLVTRDVETPYSGMLPGHIAGLYTREECHLDLNILARFARVRLVHASVEGIDLQKKRVILAGDRPPLSYDVLSINIGSAPKVQEDAGEAGVTPVKPIDGFGARWDALLRTVPSWQGERRLLVVGGGAGGFELAMSIKARLTKELAALESSAVVHVALVSRATLLPQHTSGARALARQALKQKGIELISGCDVSHAENGRLYCHDGRSLHYDDCIWCTQGSPQQWVGTCGLRVDREGFLLVDQQLRCSGNGQDVGPVFAGGDIATVLDHPRPKAGVFAVMAGMVLWINLRATLRSEKLVTYWPQQSFLGLLNLGDGSCIASRGSLGAQGEWLWGLKDWIDRRWMWNYCQGLPEMPTAEPPASAALGSGRRSGELLSLLRKSAMRCGGCGAKVGATTLAQAMARCSSYIPRQPERGEKAQVVVGAGDDAAVVDFFHANGKISTVQSIDFFRSFVEDPFVMGQVAAFHALSDLEAMGASALSAMALAQVPFAMEEKQEEDLVQLMAGASLALKSVGCALVGGHTCEAKELGLGFAVTGTLDSISEAMKKNLLEPGESLILTKPLGTGVLFAADMRAKARGPWIAGALKRMVCSNGVAAKVLRAKGCVACTDVTGFGLIGHLLEMCSTSQVEVSVSLQKVPVYPGAVECLQMGIESSLQAANVRLRRAVIATDQVRADPAFPLLFDPQTSGGLLASVPQNRADVCVDQLRLLGMDAAVIGSVTAACTGVQLITVTE
;
A
#
# COMPACT_ATOMS: atom_id res chain seq x y z
N MET A 1 11.50 39.22 68.60
CA MET A 1 10.28 38.72 69.25
C MET A 1 9.51 38.01 68.15
N ASP A 2 9.51 36.67 68.11
CA ASP A 2 8.73 35.80 69.02
C ASP A 2 7.25 36.22 68.98
N ARG A 3 6.23 35.39 68.78
CA ARG A 3 6.01 33.95 68.95
C ARG A 3 4.61 33.70 68.34
N LEU A 4 4.39 32.61 67.61
CA LEU A 4 3.74 31.39 68.12
C LEU A 4 2.45 31.64 68.92
N ALA A 5 1.32 31.20 68.37
CA ALA A 5 0.53 30.11 68.95
C ALA A 5 -0.36 29.46 67.85
N LEU A 6 -0.27 28.16 67.50
CA LEU A 6 -0.46 26.92 68.29
C LEU A 6 -1.93 26.80 68.75
N TRP A 7 -2.75 25.80 68.38
CA TRP A 7 -2.65 24.33 68.50
C TRP A 7 -3.91 23.70 67.83
N ASP A 8 -4.09 22.42 67.50
CA ASP A 8 -3.31 21.17 67.53
C ASP A 8 -4.21 20.07 66.91
N TRP A 9 -3.66 19.13 66.14
CA TRP A 9 -3.78 17.68 66.44
C TRP A 9 -2.82 16.85 65.56
N ARG A 10 -1.79 16.30 66.20
CA ARG A 10 -1.03 15.13 65.75
C ARG A 10 -1.61 13.87 66.41
N ALA A 11 -1.66 12.77 65.66
CA ALA A 11 -0.95 11.50 65.93
C ALA A 11 -1.71 10.29 65.37
N GLY A 12 -1.04 9.50 64.52
CA GLY A 12 -1.53 8.19 64.09
C GLY A 12 -0.70 7.57 62.97
N HIS A 13 0.37 6.85 63.36
CA HIS A 13 1.11 5.85 62.57
C HIS A 13 2.10 6.34 61.50
N TRP A 14 3.23 6.88 61.98
CA TRP A 14 4.54 6.55 61.41
C TRP A 14 5.06 5.28 62.08
N ALA A 15 4.94 4.14 61.39
CA ALA A 15 5.76 2.95 61.63
C ALA A 15 5.84 2.19 60.31
N ALA A 16 7.04 2.19 59.70
CA ALA A 16 7.48 1.50 58.47
C ALA A 16 7.83 2.40 57.27
N LEU A 17 8.49 3.55 57.51
CA LEU A 17 9.26 4.23 56.46
C LEU A 17 10.73 3.84 56.60
N GLY A 18 11.11 2.80 55.86
CA GLY A 18 12.50 2.45 55.59
C GLY A 18 13.17 3.59 54.81
N SER A 19 14.12 4.23 55.47
CA SER A 19 14.97 5.34 55.06
C SER A 19 15.94 5.04 53.90
N ALA A 20 15.59 4.15 52.96
CA ALA A 20 16.47 3.74 51.85
C ALA A 20 16.27 4.55 50.54
N GLY A 21 15.14 5.24 50.36
CA GLY A 21 14.76 5.83 49.06
C GLY A 21 15.38 7.19 48.72
N LEU A 22 15.37 8.14 49.65
CA LEU A 22 15.87 9.52 49.40
C LEU A 22 17.39 9.62 49.46
N LEU A 23 18.05 8.72 50.20
CA LEU A 23 19.51 8.59 50.20
C LEU A 23 20.04 8.06 48.86
N SER A 24 19.26 7.31 48.08
CA SER A 24 19.72 6.74 46.81
C SER A 24 20.01 7.80 45.73
N VAL A 25 19.22 8.87 45.61
CA VAL A 25 19.41 9.90 44.57
C VAL A 25 20.56 10.85 44.89
N TRP A 26 20.76 11.15 46.18
CA TRP A 26 21.88 12.00 46.64
C TRP A 26 23.19 11.22 46.72
N ALA A 27 23.17 9.96 47.17
CA ALA A 27 24.33 9.07 47.06
C ALA A 27 24.69 8.77 45.59
N TRP A 28 23.73 8.76 44.67
CA TRP A 28 23.97 8.62 43.23
C TRP A 28 24.60 9.87 42.61
N LYS A 29 24.18 11.08 43.02
CA LYS A 29 24.88 12.33 42.65
C LYS A 29 26.33 12.37 43.18
N ALA A 30 26.57 11.82 44.37
CA ALA A 30 27.90 11.76 44.98
C ALA A 30 28.79 10.65 44.39
N ALA A 31 28.24 9.49 44.03
CA ALA A 31 28.97 8.37 43.42
C ALA A 31 29.24 8.57 41.92
N ALA A 32 28.36 9.28 41.20
CA ALA A 32 28.62 9.70 39.81
C ALA A 32 29.69 10.80 39.70
N ALA A 33 30.03 11.46 40.82
CA ALA A 33 31.05 12.51 40.88
C ALA A 33 32.47 11.96 41.11
N SER A 34 32.64 10.69 41.52
CA SER A 34 33.91 10.14 42.00
C SER A 34 34.59 9.11 41.07
N ALA A 35 33.99 8.78 39.91
CA ALA A 35 34.66 8.02 38.84
C ALA A 35 34.20 8.50 37.45
N PRO A 36 35.08 8.61 36.45
CA PRO A 36 34.67 9.00 35.10
C PRO A 36 33.79 7.91 34.48
N LEU A 37 32.47 8.12 34.49
CA LEU A 37 31.51 7.28 33.77
C LEU A 37 31.93 7.17 32.29
N SER A 38 31.95 5.96 31.74
CA SER A 38 32.23 5.71 30.33
C SER A 38 31.23 6.47 29.43
N ALA A 39 31.64 6.78 28.20
CA ALA A 39 30.78 7.50 27.25
C ALA A 39 29.44 6.77 27.01
N GLU A 40 29.46 5.44 26.99
CA GLU A 40 28.27 4.59 26.90
C GLU A 40 27.30 4.81 28.06
N TRP A 41 27.80 4.83 29.31
CA TRP A 41 26.97 5.09 30.49
C TRP A 41 26.40 6.51 30.51
N ARG A 42 27.15 7.50 30.02
CA ARG A 42 26.65 8.88 29.91
C ARG A 42 25.52 9.00 28.89
N ILE A 43 25.61 8.30 27.76
CA ILE A 43 24.52 8.23 26.78
C ILE A 43 23.33 7.47 27.37
N PHE A 44 23.55 6.31 27.99
CA PHE A 44 22.48 5.56 28.68
C PHE A 44 21.77 6.43 29.73
N ALA A 45 22.50 7.07 30.64
CA ALA A 45 21.93 7.94 31.66
C ALA A 45 21.18 9.14 31.07
N THR A 46 21.68 9.70 29.97
CA THR A 46 21.00 10.79 29.24
C THR A 46 19.67 10.30 28.65
N LEU A 47 19.67 9.17 27.94
CA LEU A 47 18.47 8.59 27.35
C LEU A 47 17.46 8.13 28.43
N TRP A 48 17.95 7.66 29.58
CA TRP A 48 17.12 7.32 30.74
C TRP A 48 16.47 8.55 31.38
N ARG A 49 17.24 9.63 31.57
CA ARG A 49 16.77 10.89 32.13
C ARG A 49 15.74 11.57 31.22
N GLU A 50 15.98 11.54 29.92
CA GLU A 50 15.06 12.05 28.89
C GLU A 50 13.83 11.15 28.69
N GLY A 51 13.79 9.99 29.35
CA GLY A 51 12.65 9.07 29.31
C GLY A 51 12.62 8.16 28.08
N PHE A 52 13.56 8.27 27.15
CA PHE A 52 13.67 7.36 26.00
C PHE A 52 13.82 5.91 26.45
N LEU A 53 14.77 5.63 27.36
CA LEU A 53 15.00 4.26 27.82
C LEU A 53 13.90 3.75 28.75
N ARG A 54 13.11 4.64 29.35
CA ARG A 54 12.05 4.27 30.30
C ARG A 54 10.93 3.43 29.66
N VAL A 55 10.79 3.46 28.34
CA VAL A 55 9.81 2.65 27.61
C VAL A 55 10.23 1.17 27.55
N PHE A 56 11.52 0.87 27.73
CA PHE A 56 12.09 -0.46 27.61
C PHE A 56 12.05 -1.26 28.92
N PHE A 57 11.66 -0.62 30.02
CA PHE A 57 11.66 -1.24 31.34
C PHE A 57 10.26 -1.21 31.92
N PRO A 58 9.71 -2.38 32.31
CA PRO A 58 8.38 -2.45 32.92
C PRO A 58 8.38 -1.69 34.23
N ARG A 59 7.25 -1.01 34.49
CA ARG A 59 6.97 -0.49 35.83
C ARG A 59 6.46 -1.61 36.73
N ASP A 60 6.55 -1.39 38.03
CA ASP A 60 5.87 -2.18 39.06
C ASP A 60 4.35 -2.22 38.84
N GLU A 61 3.68 -3.15 39.52
CA GLU A 61 2.23 -3.42 39.35
C GLU A 61 1.35 -2.19 39.63
N ASP A 62 1.83 -1.25 40.44
CA ASP A 62 1.20 0.04 40.77
C ASP A 62 1.62 1.18 39.84
N GLY A 63 2.55 0.94 38.90
CA GLY A 63 2.93 1.88 37.85
C GLY A 63 3.76 3.08 38.31
N THR A 64 4.36 3.02 39.50
CA THR A 64 5.09 4.14 40.13
C THR A 64 6.61 4.05 40.03
N ARG A 65 7.22 2.86 39.96
CA ARG A 65 8.68 2.66 39.86
C ARG A 65 9.07 1.68 38.75
N TYR A 66 10.27 1.83 38.20
CA TYR A 66 10.82 0.87 37.25
C TYR A 66 11.34 -0.35 38.01
N MET A 67 10.81 -1.55 37.72
CA MET A 67 11.04 -2.80 38.47
C MET A 67 12.53 -3.10 38.72
N GLY A 68 13.10 -2.74 39.88
CA GLY A 68 14.43 -3.15 40.36
C GLY A 68 15.64 -2.89 39.43
N VAL A 69 15.47 -2.11 38.36
CA VAL A 69 16.47 -1.95 37.28
C VAL A 69 17.70 -1.19 37.78
N LEU A 70 17.50 -0.12 38.55
CA LEU A 70 18.59 0.73 39.03
C LEU A 70 19.47 0.03 40.08
N GLU A 71 18.94 -0.96 40.82
CA GLU A 71 19.72 -1.75 41.77
C GLU A 71 20.60 -2.82 41.12
N ARG A 72 20.21 -3.32 39.94
CA ARG A 72 20.98 -4.30 39.15
C ARG A 72 22.02 -3.70 38.21
N LEU A 73 22.05 -2.38 38.04
CA LEU A 73 22.94 -1.68 37.10
C LEU A 73 24.27 -1.24 37.74
N LYS A 74 24.83 -2.04 38.65
CA LYS A 74 26.07 -1.67 39.36
C LYS A 74 27.35 -1.89 38.53
N ARG A 75 27.30 -2.63 37.40
CA ARG A 75 28.46 -2.81 36.48
C ARG A 75 28.07 -2.82 34.98
N VAL A 76 28.98 -2.37 34.10
CA VAL A 76 28.81 -2.33 32.61
C VAL A 76 28.41 -3.70 32.04
N SER A 77 28.97 -4.78 32.57
CA SER A 77 28.73 -6.16 32.12
C SER A 77 27.29 -6.64 32.36
N GLU A 78 26.61 -6.09 33.36
CA GLU A 78 25.23 -6.46 33.72
C GLU A 78 24.19 -5.77 32.81
N LEU A 79 24.57 -4.65 32.18
CA LEU A 79 23.74 -3.91 31.21
C LEU A 79 23.35 -4.79 30.03
N ARG A 80 24.26 -5.65 29.54
CA ARG A 80 23.99 -6.63 28.46
C ARG A 80 22.99 -7.71 28.88
N ALA A 81 23.10 -8.20 30.12
CA ALA A 81 22.21 -9.22 30.67
C ALA A 81 20.81 -8.67 31.01
N VAL A 82 20.74 -7.44 31.54
CA VAL A 82 19.48 -6.74 31.89
C VAL A 82 18.74 -6.26 30.65
N LEU A 83 19.46 -5.80 29.61
CA LEU A 83 18.87 -5.52 28.30
C LEU A 83 18.53 -6.79 27.52
N GLY A 84 18.73 -7.99 28.07
CA GLY A 84 18.22 -9.25 27.52
C GLY A 84 18.72 -9.61 26.13
N LEU A 85 19.90 -9.14 25.69
CA LEU A 85 20.36 -9.19 24.30
C LEU A 85 20.39 -10.61 23.67
N GLU A 86 20.51 -11.68 24.46
CA GLU A 86 20.40 -13.07 23.96
C GLU A 86 18.96 -13.46 23.56
N ARG A 87 17.92 -12.78 24.06
CA ARG A 87 16.51 -12.99 23.69
C ARG A 87 16.03 -12.07 22.56
N PHE A 88 16.81 -11.06 22.16
CA PHE A 88 16.40 -10.11 21.10
C PHE A 88 16.42 -10.73 19.70
N HIS A 89 17.19 -11.80 19.49
CA HIS A 89 17.27 -12.51 18.20
C HIS A 89 16.10 -13.47 17.92
N GLN A 90 15.19 -13.70 18.88
CA GLN A 90 14.04 -14.61 18.73
C GLN A 90 12.72 -13.97 19.18
N ILE A 91 12.40 -12.77 18.67
CA ILE A 91 11.00 -12.35 18.64
C ILE A 91 10.34 -13.06 17.46
N ASP A 92 10.00 -14.31 17.69
CA ASP A 92 9.17 -15.10 16.80
C ASP A 92 7.77 -14.46 16.74
N LEU A 93 7.45 -13.80 15.62
CA LEU A 93 6.17 -13.14 15.35
C LEU A 93 4.98 -14.11 15.53
N ALA A 94 5.20 -15.42 15.40
CA ALA A 94 4.19 -16.44 15.66
C ALA A 94 3.83 -16.58 17.15
N LYS A 95 4.78 -16.34 18.07
CA LYS A 95 4.53 -16.34 19.53
C LYS A 95 3.82 -15.06 20.00
N GLN A 96 3.92 -13.94 19.27
CA GLN A 96 3.11 -12.74 19.53
C GLN A 96 1.62 -12.97 19.24
N ARG A 97 1.26 -13.78 18.22
CA ARG A 97 -0.15 -14.13 17.95
C ARG A 97 -0.84 -14.83 19.13
N LYS A 98 -0.13 -15.70 19.86
CA LYS A 98 -0.69 -16.43 21.02
C LYS A 98 -0.76 -15.62 22.32
N ARG A 99 -0.01 -14.52 22.46
CA ARG A 99 -0.04 -13.65 23.66
C ARG A 99 -1.05 -12.50 23.57
N ASN A 100 -1.62 -12.23 22.39
CA ASN A 100 -2.63 -11.19 22.20
C ASN A 100 -4.00 -11.49 22.84
N THR A 101 -4.23 -12.69 23.38
CA THR A 101 -5.43 -13.00 24.16
C THR A 101 -5.36 -12.54 25.62
N VAL A 102 -4.19 -12.14 26.15
CA VAL A 102 -4.07 -11.66 27.53
C VAL A 102 -3.12 -10.45 27.63
N GLY A 103 -3.71 -9.25 27.67
CA GLY A 103 -3.23 -8.20 28.59
C GLY A 103 -2.18 -7.17 28.13
N TRP A 104 -1.78 -7.08 26.85
CA TRP A 104 -0.89 -5.97 26.40
C TRP A 104 -1.65 -4.71 25.91
N GLY A 105 -2.98 -4.77 25.82
CA GLY A 105 -3.81 -3.72 25.22
C GLY A 105 -4.01 -2.44 26.03
N LYS A 106 -3.62 -2.37 27.32
CA LYS A 106 -4.03 -1.24 28.19
C LYS A 106 -2.97 -0.19 28.52
N THR A 107 -1.67 -0.45 28.38
CA THR A 107 -0.66 0.45 29.01
C THR A 107 0.55 0.84 28.14
N ALA A 108 0.99 0.04 27.17
CA ALA A 108 2.23 0.35 26.45
C ALA A 108 2.07 1.33 25.27
N GLY A 109 0.88 1.41 24.65
CA GLY A 109 0.62 2.27 23.49
C GLY A 109 0.41 3.75 23.82
N THR A 110 0.02 4.06 25.04
CA THR A 110 -0.42 5.41 25.45
C THR A 110 0.71 6.27 26.01
N HIS A 111 1.74 5.68 26.63
CA HIS A 111 2.81 6.45 27.29
C HIS A 111 3.78 7.14 26.33
N HIS A 112 4.04 6.59 25.14
CA HIS A 112 5.01 7.18 24.21
C HIS A 112 4.50 8.49 23.58
N MET A 113 3.18 8.61 23.33
CA MET A 113 2.57 9.81 22.75
C MET A 113 2.43 10.96 23.75
N GLN A 114 2.46 10.70 25.06
CA GLN A 114 2.24 11.73 26.09
C GLN A 114 3.38 12.76 26.18
N HIS A 115 4.61 12.37 25.83
CA HIS A 115 5.80 13.23 25.91
C HIS A 115 6.19 13.87 24.57
N LEU A 116 5.69 13.37 23.44
CA LEU A 116 5.96 13.95 22.11
C LEU A 116 5.57 15.44 21.99
N PRO A 117 4.42 15.91 22.55
CA PRO A 117 4.06 17.31 22.51
C PRO A 117 5.07 18.24 23.18
N ASP A 118 5.83 17.74 24.17
CA ASP A 118 6.80 18.54 24.92
C ASP A 118 8.07 18.85 24.11
N LEU A 119 8.30 18.05 23.06
CA LEU A 119 9.41 18.18 22.12
C LEU A 119 9.09 19.12 20.95
N VAL A 120 7.80 19.28 20.62
CA VAL A 120 7.34 19.91 19.37
C VAL A 120 6.53 21.19 19.58
N PHE A 121 5.89 21.35 20.73
CA PHE A 121 5.00 22.48 21.00
C PHE A 121 5.40 23.25 22.26
N ARG A 122 5.01 24.53 22.31
CA ARG A 122 5.22 25.43 23.44
C ARG A 122 3.89 26.02 23.91
N GLY A 123 3.84 26.47 25.18
CA GLY A 123 2.71 27.25 25.71
C GLY A 123 1.31 26.63 25.52
N ARG A 124 0.40 27.39 24.91
CA ARG A 124 -1.00 27.00 24.63
C ARG A 124 -1.09 25.87 23.60
N ASP A 125 -0.26 25.92 22.56
CA ASP A 125 -0.25 24.91 21.49
C ASP A 125 0.12 23.53 22.03
N ARG A 126 0.98 23.47 23.05
CA ARG A 126 1.30 22.23 23.76
C ARG A 126 0.09 21.62 24.44
N ARG A 127 -0.83 22.43 24.99
CA ARG A 127 -2.07 21.93 25.60
C ARG A 127 -3.02 21.39 24.55
N ILE A 128 -3.16 22.09 23.42
CA ILE A 128 -4.00 21.67 22.28
C ILE A 128 -3.48 20.34 21.71
N ALA A 129 -2.17 20.24 21.46
CA ALA A 129 -1.56 19.02 20.95
C ALA A 129 -1.66 17.84 21.93
N ARG A 130 -1.43 18.06 23.24
CA ARG A 130 -1.63 17.03 24.26
C ARG A 130 -3.08 16.54 24.28
N ALA A 131 -4.06 17.45 24.22
CA ALA A 131 -5.47 17.07 24.18
C ALA A 131 -5.82 16.26 22.93
N ALA A 132 -5.33 16.68 21.75
CA ALA A 132 -5.55 15.95 20.50
C ALA A 132 -4.95 14.53 20.53
N LEU A 133 -3.72 14.38 21.03
CA LEU A 133 -3.08 13.06 21.15
C LEU A 133 -3.72 12.19 22.25
N GLN A 134 -4.12 12.77 23.38
CA GLN A 134 -4.82 12.04 24.42
C GLN A 134 -6.15 11.50 23.91
N ARG A 135 -6.90 12.31 23.14
CA ARG A 135 -8.12 11.87 22.48
C ARG A 135 -7.86 10.72 21.49
N ALA A 136 -6.85 10.85 20.63
CA ALA A 136 -6.49 9.77 19.71
C ALA A 136 -6.06 8.49 20.44
N ALA A 137 -5.31 8.63 21.53
CA ALA A 137 -4.90 7.51 22.37
C ALA A 137 -6.08 6.85 23.10
N GLN A 138 -7.10 7.61 23.50
CA GLN A 138 -8.36 7.09 24.04
C GLN A 138 -9.15 6.33 22.97
N LEU A 139 -9.27 6.88 21.76
CA LEU A 139 -9.90 6.19 20.63
C LEU A 139 -9.20 4.87 20.29
N PHE A 140 -7.87 4.82 20.44
CA PHE A 140 -7.10 3.58 20.31
C PHE A 140 -7.48 2.53 21.37
N ALA A 141 -7.83 2.98 22.58
CA ALA A 141 -8.26 2.11 23.67
C ALA A 141 -9.76 1.75 23.61
N GLU A 142 -10.54 2.43 22.77
CA GLU A 142 -12.01 2.28 22.64
C GLU A 142 -12.44 2.03 21.17
N PRO A 143 -12.25 0.81 20.63
CA PRO A 143 -12.57 0.49 19.23
C PRO A 143 -14.03 0.78 18.84
N GLN A 144 -14.97 0.65 19.78
CA GLN A 144 -16.40 0.94 19.55
C GLN A 144 -16.65 2.43 19.24
N ARG A 145 -15.94 3.33 19.91
CA ARG A 145 -16.08 4.77 19.66
C ARG A 145 -15.51 5.15 18.30
N CYS A 146 -14.39 4.55 17.91
CA CYS A 146 -13.83 4.69 16.57
C CYS A 146 -14.85 4.22 15.51
N LEU A 147 -15.45 3.04 15.70
CA LEU A 147 -16.48 2.52 14.78
C LEU A 147 -17.68 3.46 14.64
N GLN A 148 -18.16 4.04 15.75
CA GLN A 148 -19.26 4.99 15.71
C GLN A 148 -18.93 6.22 14.84
N LEU A 149 -17.72 6.78 14.98
CA LEU A 149 -17.29 7.93 14.16
C LEU A 149 -17.24 7.58 12.67
N HIS A 150 -16.81 6.37 12.33
CA HIS A 150 -16.84 5.88 10.96
C HIS A 150 -18.26 5.68 10.42
N GLN A 151 -19.21 5.22 11.25
CA GLN A 151 -20.62 5.13 10.86
C GLN A 151 -21.27 6.51 10.67
N GLU A 152 -20.89 7.49 11.47
CA GLU A 152 -21.31 8.89 11.30
C GLU A 152 -20.74 9.47 10.00
N TRP A 153 -19.48 9.15 9.68
CA TRP A 153 -18.86 9.52 8.41
C TRP A 153 -19.65 8.99 7.21
N ASP A 154 -19.99 7.69 7.19
CA ASP A 154 -20.71 7.05 6.08
C ASP A 154 -22.13 7.62 5.83
N ARG A 155 -22.70 8.31 6.83
CA ARG A 155 -24.04 8.92 6.74
C ARG A 155 -23.99 10.40 6.38
N THR A 156 -22.84 11.04 6.52
CA THR A 156 -22.69 12.47 6.31
C THR A 156 -22.37 12.73 4.85
N PRO A 157 -23.19 13.53 4.11
CA PRO A 157 -22.87 13.91 2.74
C PRO A 157 -21.50 14.59 2.64
N ILE A 158 -20.79 14.36 1.54
CA ILE A 158 -19.47 14.97 1.32
C ILE A 158 -19.63 16.43 0.93
N PHE A 159 -18.93 17.33 1.63
CA PHE A 159 -18.92 18.76 1.31
C PHE A 159 -17.51 19.37 1.25
N GLN A 160 -16.46 18.62 1.58
CA GLN A 160 -15.08 19.08 1.46
C GLN A 160 -14.17 18.00 0.90
N ASP A 161 -13.16 18.41 0.12
CA ASP A 161 -12.09 17.57 -0.40
C ASP A 161 -10.74 17.93 0.23
N LEU A 162 -10.11 16.94 0.84
CA LEU A 162 -8.70 16.98 1.23
C LEU A 162 -7.89 16.12 0.24
N VAL A 163 -6.97 16.75 -0.49
CA VAL A 163 -6.02 16.04 -1.36
C VAL A 163 -4.64 16.00 -0.72
N LEU A 164 -4.12 14.79 -0.55
CA LEU A 164 -2.78 14.49 -0.06
C LEU A 164 -1.91 14.07 -1.26
N VAL A 165 -0.89 14.86 -1.61
CA VAL A 165 0.03 14.56 -2.70
C VAL A 165 1.31 13.94 -2.15
N GLY A 166 1.54 12.66 -2.47
CA GLY A 166 2.70 11.87 -2.07
C GLY A 166 2.51 11.11 -0.75
N GLY A 167 2.96 9.84 -0.70
CA GLY A 167 2.90 8.98 0.48
C GLY A 167 4.07 9.11 1.46
N GLY A 168 4.67 10.30 1.62
CA GLY A 168 5.82 10.47 2.52
C GLY A 168 5.47 10.32 4.01
N HIS A 169 6.48 10.22 4.87
CA HIS A 169 6.36 9.95 6.31
C HIS A 169 5.34 10.84 7.07
N SER A 170 5.24 12.13 6.74
CA SER A 170 4.24 13.02 7.37
C SER A 170 2.80 12.64 7.01
N HIS A 171 2.53 12.24 5.76
CA HIS A 171 1.21 11.81 5.29
C HIS A 171 0.86 10.42 5.79
N VAL A 172 1.82 9.50 5.87
CA VAL A 172 1.63 8.21 6.56
C VAL A 172 1.08 8.43 7.98
N HIS A 173 1.63 9.41 8.70
CA HIS A 173 1.09 9.77 10.01
C HIS A 173 -0.33 10.33 9.94
N VAL A 174 -0.59 11.26 9.01
CA VAL A 174 -1.94 11.83 8.79
C VAL A 174 -2.98 10.75 8.49
N LEU A 175 -2.68 9.80 7.60
CA LEU A 175 -3.58 8.69 7.23
C LEU A 175 -3.91 7.83 8.44
N ARG A 176 -2.90 7.45 9.24
CA ARG A 176 -3.12 6.70 10.48
C ARG A 176 -4.06 7.45 11.42
N MET A 177 -3.86 8.76 11.58
CA MET A 177 -4.69 9.58 12.47
C MET A 177 -6.11 9.76 11.94
N LEU A 178 -6.30 9.91 10.62
CA LEU A 178 -7.61 9.94 9.98
C LEU A 178 -8.38 8.64 10.16
N GLY A 179 -7.73 7.48 10.04
CA GLY A 179 -8.37 6.20 10.32
C GLY A 179 -8.79 6.03 11.78
N MET A 180 -8.11 6.70 12.71
CA MET A 180 -8.47 6.68 14.14
C MET A 180 -9.54 7.72 14.51
N GLU A 181 -9.49 8.90 13.90
CA GLU A 181 -10.42 10.01 14.15
C GLU A 181 -10.84 10.61 12.81
N PRO A 182 -11.83 10.02 12.13
CA PRO A 182 -12.28 10.54 10.85
C PRO A 182 -12.93 11.92 10.98
N VAL A 183 -13.03 12.63 9.85
CA VAL A 183 -13.67 13.94 9.77
C VAL A 183 -14.93 13.81 8.90
N PRO A 184 -16.13 13.67 9.51
CA PRO A 184 -17.36 13.52 8.76
C PRO A 184 -17.57 14.65 7.73
N GLY A 185 -18.04 14.28 6.54
CA GLY A 185 -18.27 15.20 5.43
C GLY A 185 -17.03 15.60 4.62
N VAL A 186 -15.87 15.05 4.96
CA VAL A 186 -14.63 15.24 4.18
C VAL A 186 -14.33 13.99 3.38
N ARG A 187 -14.16 14.13 2.06
CA ARG A 187 -13.57 13.11 1.18
C ARG A 187 -12.06 13.34 1.15
N VAL A 188 -11.30 12.30 1.44
CA VAL A 188 -9.83 12.37 1.47
C VAL A 188 -9.28 11.54 0.31
N THR A 189 -8.40 12.14 -0.49
CA THR A 189 -7.73 11.48 -1.62
C THR A 189 -6.21 11.52 -1.43
N LEU A 190 -5.55 10.36 -1.42
CA LEU A 190 -4.10 10.24 -1.50
C LEU A 190 -3.69 9.97 -2.95
N VAL A 191 -2.94 10.90 -3.54
CA VAL A 191 -2.33 10.73 -4.86
C VAL A 191 -0.87 10.34 -4.67
N THR A 192 -0.46 9.18 -5.18
CA THR A 192 0.92 8.72 -5.06
C THR A 192 1.34 7.91 -6.29
N ARG A 193 2.60 8.05 -6.69
CA ARG A 193 3.22 7.24 -7.75
C ARG A 193 3.53 5.83 -7.26
N ASP A 194 3.89 5.69 -6.00
CA ASP A 194 4.33 4.43 -5.41
C ASP A 194 3.30 3.98 -4.36
N VAL A 195 2.84 2.72 -4.44
CA VAL A 195 1.91 2.11 -3.48
C VAL A 195 2.61 1.56 -2.23
N GLU A 196 3.93 1.36 -2.32
CA GLU A 196 4.80 1.03 -1.20
C GLU A 196 5.79 2.18 -1.01
N THR A 197 5.94 2.68 0.21
CA THR A 197 6.89 3.76 0.54
C THR A 197 8.00 3.24 1.46
N PRO A 198 9.28 3.39 1.11
CA PRO A 198 10.40 2.91 1.91
C PRO A 198 10.60 3.78 3.15
N TYR A 199 10.82 3.10 4.28
CA TYR A 199 11.24 3.74 5.51
C TYR A 199 12.76 3.94 5.49
N SER A 200 13.19 5.17 5.22
CA SER A 200 14.61 5.51 5.01
C SER A 200 15.52 5.17 6.19
N GLY A 201 14.97 5.11 7.42
CA GLY A 201 15.73 4.74 8.62
C GLY A 201 16.23 3.30 8.63
N MET A 202 15.53 2.39 7.95
CA MET A 202 15.90 0.97 7.83
C MET A 202 16.68 0.65 6.56
N LEU A 203 16.73 1.56 5.59
CA LEU A 203 17.39 1.32 4.30
C LEU A 203 18.85 0.84 4.44
N PRO A 204 19.73 1.46 5.24
CA PRO A 204 21.09 0.92 5.39
C PRO A 204 21.12 -0.49 5.97
N GLY A 205 20.18 -0.85 6.86
CA GLY A 205 20.05 -2.21 7.38
C GLY A 205 19.63 -3.20 6.29
N HIS A 206 18.72 -2.81 5.40
CA HIS A 206 18.34 -3.61 4.25
C HIS A 206 19.53 -3.89 3.32
N ILE A 207 20.30 -2.85 2.98
CA ILE A 207 21.50 -2.97 2.15
C ILE A 207 22.53 -3.92 2.78
N ALA A 208 22.70 -3.85 4.11
CA ALA A 208 23.57 -4.77 4.85
C ALA A 208 23.03 -6.23 4.91
N GLY A 209 21.77 -6.47 4.51
CA GLY A 209 21.10 -7.77 4.65
C GLY A 209 20.55 -8.06 6.04
N LEU A 210 20.36 -7.03 6.87
CA LEU A 210 19.77 -7.13 8.22
C LEU A 210 18.24 -7.05 8.20
N TYR A 211 17.67 -6.52 7.11
CA TYR A 211 16.23 -6.44 6.87
C TYR A 211 15.86 -6.93 5.48
N THR A 212 14.68 -7.52 5.35
CA THR A 212 14.08 -7.79 4.04
C THR A 212 13.50 -6.50 3.44
N ARG A 213 13.22 -6.53 2.14
CA ARG A 213 12.53 -5.42 1.46
C ARG A 213 11.18 -5.13 2.14
N GLU A 214 10.42 -6.18 2.44
CA GLU A 214 9.08 -6.07 3.03
C GLU A 214 9.10 -5.45 4.43
N GLU A 215 10.12 -5.75 5.24
CA GLU A 215 10.28 -5.14 6.56
C GLU A 215 10.57 -3.64 6.52
N CYS A 216 11.05 -3.13 5.38
CA CYS A 216 11.45 -1.73 5.22
C CYS A 216 10.44 -0.87 4.44
N HIS A 217 9.36 -1.45 3.93
CA HIS A 217 8.37 -0.73 3.12
C HIS A 217 7.02 -0.69 3.82
N LEU A 218 6.42 0.51 3.84
CA LEU A 218 5.06 0.70 4.28
C LEU A 218 4.11 0.53 3.10
N ASP A 219 3.06 -0.25 3.31
CA ASP A 219 2.00 -0.43 2.34
C ASP A 219 0.95 0.67 2.49
N LEU A 220 0.92 1.60 1.53
CA LEU A 220 -0.01 2.72 1.54
C LEU A 220 -1.44 2.28 1.23
N ASN A 221 -1.64 1.16 0.52
CA ASN A 221 -2.96 0.63 0.23
C ASN A 221 -3.64 0.14 1.51
N ILE A 222 -2.93 -0.65 2.33
CA ILE A 222 -3.44 -1.11 3.63
C ILE A 222 -3.80 0.09 4.51
N LEU A 223 -2.92 1.09 4.57
CA LEU A 223 -3.15 2.28 5.39
C LEU A 223 -4.30 3.15 4.87
N ALA A 224 -4.43 3.31 3.55
CA ALA A 224 -5.53 4.03 2.93
C ALA A 224 -6.88 3.31 3.15
N ARG A 225 -6.91 1.98 3.05
CA ARG A 225 -8.09 1.15 3.36
C ARG A 225 -8.50 1.28 4.83
N PHE A 226 -7.53 1.22 5.75
CA PHE A 226 -7.77 1.48 7.17
C PHE A 226 -8.35 2.90 7.40
N ALA A 227 -7.81 3.89 6.70
CA ALA A 227 -8.22 5.28 6.84
C ALA A 227 -9.47 5.69 6.04
N ARG A 228 -10.01 4.78 5.21
CA ARG A 228 -11.08 5.05 4.23
C ARG A 228 -10.74 6.22 3.31
N VAL A 229 -9.50 6.24 2.82
CA VAL A 229 -8.96 7.27 1.93
C VAL A 229 -8.94 6.73 0.51
N ARG A 230 -9.37 7.54 -0.45
CA ARG A 230 -9.25 7.22 -1.88
C ARG A 230 -7.77 7.20 -2.27
N LEU A 231 -7.26 6.03 -2.66
CA LEU A 231 -5.91 5.88 -3.19
C LEU A 231 -5.93 6.05 -4.72
N VAL A 232 -5.31 7.12 -5.20
CA VAL A 232 -5.07 7.38 -6.62
C VAL A 232 -3.62 7.05 -6.94
N HIS A 233 -3.42 5.96 -7.68
CA HIS A 233 -2.10 5.53 -8.14
C HIS A 233 -1.73 6.27 -9.43
N ALA A 234 -1.22 7.50 -9.29
CA ALA A 234 -0.85 8.37 -10.40
C ALA A 234 0.30 9.32 -9.99
N SER A 235 1.04 9.82 -10.99
CA SER A 235 2.04 10.86 -10.78
C SER A 235 1.40 12.25 -10.89
N VAL A 236 1.85 13.17 -10.05
CA VAL A 236 1.47 14.59 -10.13
C VAL A 236 2.50 15.34 -10.96
N GLU A 237 2.01 16.15 -11.91
CA GLU A 237 2.84 16.95 -12.82
C GLU A 237 2.70 18.46 -12.59
N GLY A 238 1.74 18.88 -11.76
CA GLY A 238 1.55 20.28 -11.44
C GLY A 238 0.38 20.54 -10.51
N ILE A 239 0.26 21.79 -10.07
CA ILE A 239 -0.88 22.28 -9.29
C ILE A 239 -1.32 23.60 -9.92
N ASP A 240 -2.61 23.70 -10.23
CA ASP A 240 -3.27 24.95 -10.59
C ASP A 240 -3.89 25.54 -9.31
N LEU A 241 -3.20 26.53 -8.73
CA LEU A 241 -3.62 27.17 -7.50
C LEU A 241 -4.88 28.05 -7.68
N GLN A 242 -5.11 28.57 -8.90
CA GLN A 242 -6.25 29.44 -9.17
C GLN A 242 -7.54 28.64 -9.27
N LYS A 243 -7.48 27.51 -10.00
CA LYS A 243 -8.62 26.59 -10.14
C LYS A 243 -8.71 25.57 -9.00
N LYS A 244 -7.72 25.56 -8.09
CA LYS A 244 -7.56 24.58 -7.00
C LYS A 244 -7.61 23.14 -7.51
N ARG A 245 -6.72 22.82 -8.46
CA ARG A 245 -6.63 21.49 -9.08
C ARG A 245 -5.23 20.90 -9.01
N VAL A 246 -5.15 19.62 -8.73
CA VAL A 246 -3.93 18.81 -8.86
C VAL A 246 -3.90 18.18 -10.25
N ILE A 247 -2.86 18.49 -11.02
CA ILE A 247 -2.69 17.99 -12.39
C ILE A 247 -1.97 16.66 -12.33
N LEU A 248 -2.57 15.64 -12.95
CA LEU A 248 -2.08 14.27 -12.98
C LEU A 248 -1.46 13.96 -14.34
N ALA A 249 -0.49 13.06 -14.34
CA ALA A 249 0.12 12.56 -15.56
C ALA A 249 -0.86 11.77 -16.45
N GLY A 250 -0.65 11.84 -17.76
CA GLY A 250 -1.43 11.11 -18.76
C GLY A 250 -2.81 11.72 -19.04
N ASP A 251 -3.73 10.91 -19.56
CA ASP A 251 -5.06 11.35 -20.03
C ASP A 251 -6.10 11.52 -18.91
N ARG A 252 -5.66 11.56 -17.66
CA ARG A 252 -6.56 11.64 -16.50
C ARG A 252 -6.92 13.09 -16.18
N PRO A 253 -8.21 13.43 -15.97
CA PRO A 253 -8.59 14.77 -15.55
C PRO A 253 -7.96 15.17 -14.20
N PRO A 254 -7.62 16.46 -14.02
CA PRO A 254 -7.13 16.98 -12.75
C PRO A 254 -8.13 16.74 -11.61
N LEU A 255 -7.63 16.62 -10.37
CA LEU A 255 -8.46 16.49 -9.17
C LEU A 255 -8.65 17.85 -8.49
N SER A 256 -9.88 18.24 -8.20
CA SER A 256 -10.15 19.43 -7.38
C SER A 256 -9.84 19.20 -5.90
N TYR A 257 -9.57 20.28 -5.17
CA TYR A 257 -9.35 20.25 -3.72
C TYR A 257 -9.90 21.49 -3.01
N ASP A 258 -10.35 21.31 -1.77
CA ASP A 258 -10.60 22.44 -0.84
C ASP A 258 -9.37 22.69 0.03
N VAL A 259 -8.73 21.62 0.50
CA VAL A 259 -7.48 21.63 1.26
C VAL A 259 -6.46 20.73 0.56
N LEU A 260 -5.23 21.21 0.42
CA LEU A 260 -4.14 20.48 -0.23
C LEU A 260 -2.96 20.30 0.73
N SER A 261 -2.35 19.12 0.73
CA SER A 261 -1.10 18.86 1.44
C SER A 261 -0.10 18.16 0.55
N ILE A 262 1.15 18.61 0.52
CA ILE A 262 2.23 18.09 -0.35
C ILE A 262 3.35 17.45 0.49
N ASN A 263 3.66 16.20 0.21
CA ASN A 263 4.70 15.43 0.89
C ASN A 263 5.25 14.32 -0.04
N ILE A 264 5.94 14.77 -1.08
CA ILE A 264 6.47 13.98 -2.20
C ILE A 264 7.95 13.59 -2.03
N GLY A 265 8.54 13.81 -0.85
CA GLY A 265 9.96 13.55 -0.62
C GLY A 265 10.86 14.50 -1.42
N SER A 266 12.01 14.00 -1.87
CA SER A 266 12.96 14.72 -2.73
C SER A 266 13.41 13.84 -3.90
N ALA A 267 13.66 14.48 -5.04
CA ALA A 267 14.23 13.90 -6.24
C ALA A 267 15.78 13.90 -6.20
N PRO A 268 16.47 13.15 -7.07
CA PRO A 268 17.91 13.25 -7.24
C PRO A 268 18.29 14.57 -7.92
N LYS A 269 19.36 15.22 -7.44
CA LYS A 269 19.94 16.43 -8.03
C LYS A 269 20.79 16.15 -9.29
N VAL A 270 20.89 14.88 -9.70
CA VAL A 270 21.66 14.48 -10.88
C VAL A 270 20.97 15.09 -12.11
N GLN A 271 21.60 16.09 -12.73
CA GLN A 271 21.36 16.41 -14.15
C GLN A 271 21.42 15.09 -14.92
N GLU A 272 20.57 14.89 -15.92
CA GLU A 272 20.33 13.76 -16.85
C GLU A 272 21.37 12.62 -17.08
N ASP A 273 22.51 12.58 -16.40
CA ASP A 273 23.56 11.56 -16.36
C ASP A 273 23.20 10.29 -15.55
N ALA A 274 21.92 10.11 -15.18
CA ALA A 274 21.45 8.80 -14.69
C ALA A 274 21.55 7.69 -15.77
N GLY A 275 21.91 8.07 -17.01
CA GLY A 275 22.30 7.15 -18.08
C GLY A 275 23.77 6.73 -18.06
N GLU A 276 24.61 7.26 -17.17
CA GLU A 276 26.01 6.87 -17.12
C GLU A 276 26.19 5.49 -16.47
N ALA A 277 26.89 4.61 -17.16
CA ALA A 277 27.19 3.27 -16.68
C ALA A 277 27.91 3.32 -15.32
N GLY A 278 27.39 2.59 -14.33
CA GLY A 278 28.00 2.45 -13.01
C GLY A 278 27.59 3.48 -11.96
N VAL A 279 26.76 4.49 -12.27
CA VAL A 279 26.25 5.44 -11.26
C VAL A 279 24.85 5.07 -10.78
N THR A 280 24.69 4.84 -9.48
CA THR A 280 23.43 4.51 -8.82
C THR A 280 23.00 5.61 -7.85
N PRO A 281 21.98 6.42 -8.17
CA PRO A 281 21.46 7.41 -7.25
C PRO A 281 20.68 6.76 -6.11
N VAL A 282 20.82 7.29 -4.89
CA VAL A 282 20.08 6.82 -3.70
C VAL A 282 18.66 7.41 -3.66
N LYS A 283 18.47 8.64 -4.15
CA LYS A 283 17.16 9.29 -4.25
C LYS A 283 16.66 9.23 -5.71
N PRO A 284 15.35 9.07 -6.00
CA PRO A 284 14.31 8.78 -5.02
C PRO A 284 14.54 7.38 -4.42
N ILE A 285 14.22 7.23 -3.14
CA ILE A 285 14.60 6.04 -2.34
C ILE A 285 13.93 4.78 -2.88
N ASP A 286 12.71 4.90 -3.39
CA ASP A 286 11.84 3.81 -3.84
C ASP A 286 12.53 2.91 -4.89
N GLY A 287 13.35 3.50 -5.77
CA GLY A 287 14.07 2.76 -6.81
C GLY A 287 15.45 2.25 -6.41
N PHE A 288 16.01 2.68 -5.27
CA PHE A 288 17.38 2.36 -4.91
C PHE A 288 17.56 0.88 -4.56
N GLY A 289 16.60 0.26 -3.88
CA GLY A 289 16.64 -1.17 -3.56
C GLY A 289 16.75 -2.05 -4.81
N ALA A 290 15.94 -1.78 -5.84
CA ALA A 290 15.99 -2.54 -7.09
C ALA A 290 17.33 -2.36 -7.85
N ARG A 291 17.89 -1.15 -7.85
CA ARG A 291 19.22 -0.87 -8.43
C ARG A 291 20.33 -1.58 -7.65
N TRP A 292 20.23 -1.60 -6.32
CA TRP A 292 21.14 -2.34 -5.45
C TRP A 292 21.07 -3.85 -5.70
N ASP A 293 19.87 -4.44 -5.79
CA ASP A 293 19.70 -5.85 -6.11
C ASP A 293 20.26 -6.20 -7.50
N ALA A 294 20.15 -5.29 -8.46
CA ALA A 294 20.75 -5.45 -9.78
C ALA A 294 22.29 -5.49 -9.69
N LEU A 295 22.90 -4.58 -8.94
CA LEU A 295 24.34 -4.60 -8.67
C LEU A 295 24.75 -5.90 -7.97
N LEU A 296 24.02 -6.34 -6.95
CA LEU A 296 24.30 -7.60 -6.24
C LEU A 296 24.26 -8.83 -7.17
N ARG A 297 23.35 -8.86 -8.16
CA ARG A 297 23.30 -9.95 -9.16
C ARG A 297 24.56 -10.02 -10.04
N THR A 298 25.33 -8.94 -10.14
CA THR A 298 26.60 -8.94 -10.89
C THR A 298 27.78 -9.44 -10.06
N VAL A 299 27.69 -9.42 -8.72
CA VAL A 299 28.78 -9.79 -7.81
C VAL A 299 29.38 -11.19 -8.09
N PRO A 300 28.59 -12.24 -8.41
CA PRO A 300 29.16 -13.55 -8.77
C PRO A 300 30.10 -13.54 -9.98
N SER A 301 30.00 -12.54 -10.86
CA SER A 301 30.84 -12.40 -12.05
C SER A 301 32.09 -11.55 -11.83
N TRP A 302 32.26 -10.93 -10.65
CA TRP A 302 33.37 -10.02 -10.39
C TRP A 302 34.70 -10.77 -10.29
N GLN A 303 35.75 -10.17 -10.85
CA GLN A 303 37.13 -10.67 -10.84
C GLN A 303 38.10 -9.50 -10.57
N GLY A 304 39.24 -9.78 -9.94
CA GLY A 304 40.28 -8.78 -9.69
C GLY A 304 39.89 -7.69 -8.69
N GLU A 305 40.55 -6.54 -8.77
CA GLU A 305 40.26 -5.38 -7.92
C GLU A 305 39.14 -4.53 -8.50
N ARG A 306 38.19 -4.11 -7.64
CA ARG A 306 37.12 -3.17 -7.98
C ARG A 306 37.03 -2.06 -6.95
N ARG A 307 36.70 -0.85 -7.41
CA ARG A 307 36.55 0.35 -6.59
C ARG A 307 35.11 0.84 -6.63
N LEU A 308 34.47 0.83 -5.46
CA LEU A 308 33.12 1.35 -5.26
C LEU A 308 33.19 2.67 -4.48
N LEU A 309 32.72 3.75 -5.09
CA LEU A 309 32.66 5.07 -4.45
C LEU A 309 31.27 5.36 -3.90
N VAL A 310 31.18 5.94 -2.70
CA VAL A 310 29.94 6.45 -2.12
C VAL A 310 30.07 7.96 -1.98
N VAL A 311 29.28 8.73 -2.71
CA VAL A 311 29.33 10.19 -2.71
C VAL A 311 28.35 10.75 -1.68
N GLY A 312 28.85 11.51 -0.70
CA GLY A 312 28.06 12.23 0.30
C GLY A 312 28.47 11.91 1.74
N GLY A 313 29.25 12.78 2.37
CA GLY A 313 29.70 12.64 3.77
C GLY A 313 28.64 12.86 4.86
N GLY A 314 27.35 12.78 4.53
CA GLY A 314 26.24 12.86 5.50
C GLY A 314 25.97 11.52 6.21
N ALA A 315 24.93 11.48 7.05
CA ALA A 315 24.52 10.24 7.76
C ALA A 315 24.21 9.10 6.78
N GLY A 316 23.38 9.36 5.77
CA GLY A 316 23.01 8.34 4.77
C GLY A 316 24.20 7.77 4.01
N GLY A 317 25.11 8.61 3.50
CA GLY A 317 26.28 8.12 2.77
C GLY A 317 27.28 7.37 3.67
N PHE A 318 27.45 7.80 4.92
CA PHE A 318 28.24 7.04 5.91
C PHE A 318 27.64 5.66 6.18
N GLU A 319 26.35 5.59 6.52
CA GLU A 319 25.68 4.31 6.81
C GLU A 319 25.68 3.39 5.58
N LEU A 320 25.44 3.92 4.38
CA LEU A 320 25.52 3.14 3.14
C LEU A 320 26.91 2.60 2.87
N ALA A 321 27.98 3.40 3.02
CA ALA A 321 29.35 2.91 2.83
C ALA A 321 29.68 1.75 3.77
N MET A 322 29.26 1.86 5.05
CA MET A 322 29.43 0.80 6.04
C MET A 322 28.63 -0.46 5.68
N SER A 323 27.35 -0.30 5.31
CA SER A 323 26.47 -1.40 4.94
C SER A 323 26.88 -2.11 3.66
N ILE A 324 27.28 -1.36 2.63
CA ILE A 324 27.76 -1.89 1.35
C ILE A 324 29.03 -2.71 1.57
N LYS A 325 30.01 -2.17 2.31
CA LYS A 325 31.25 -2.90 2.62
C LYS A 325 30.94 -4.19 3.36
N ALA A 326 30.06 -4.16 4.35
CA ALA A 326 29.65 -5.35 5.09
C ALA A 326 28.98 -6.39 4.19
N ARG A 327 28.02 -5.97 3.33
CA ARG A 327 27.29 -6.89 2.44
C ARG A 327 28.19 -7.51 1.38
N LEU A 328 28.97 -6.71 0.66
CA LEU A 328 29.85 -7.21 -0.41
C LEU A 328 30.93 -8.15 0.14
N THR A 329 31.49 -7.84 1.32
CA THR A 329 32.46 -8.74 1.97
C THR A 329 31.82 -10.10 2.28
N LYS A 330 30.58 -10.11 2.76
CA LYS A 330 29.83 -11.34 3.05
C LYS A 330 29.51 -12.14 1.78
N GLU A 331 29.03 -11.48 0.72
CA GLU A 331 28.69 -12.16 -0.54
C GLU A 331 29.93 -12.75 -1.22
N LEU A 332 31.03 -11.99 -1.31
CA LEU A 332 32.27 -12.48 -1.90
C LEU A 332 32.88 -13.64 -1.12
N ALA A 333 32.82 -13.59 0.21
CA ALA A 333 33.26 -14.70 1.06
C ALA A 333 32.38 -15.95 0.86
N ALA A 334 31.06 -15.78 0.73
CA ALA A 334 30.14 -16.90 0.48
C ALA A 334 30.33 -17.55 -0.89
N LEU A 335 30.84 -16.79 -1.87
CA LEU A 335 31.15 -17.26 -3.22
C LEU A 335 32.58 -17.79 -3.38
N GLU A 336 33.40 -17.76 -2.31
CA GLU A 336 34.84 -18.05 -2.37
C GLU A 336 35.57 -17.25 -3.49
N SER A 337 35.07 -16.04 -3.76
CA SER A 337 35.57 -15.22 -4.87
C SER A 337 36.95 -14.64 -4.55
N SER A 338 37.81 -14.58 -5.58
CA SER A 338 39.12 -13.92 -5.52
C SER A 338 39.04 -12.40 -5.71
N ALA A 339 37.85 -11.86 -5.99
CA ALA A 339 37.66 -10.43 -6.23
C ALA A 339 37.84 -9.61 -4.94
N VAL A 340 38.51 -8.47 -5.06
CA VAL A 340 38.77 -7.54 -3.96
C VAL A 340 38.04 -6.23 -4.20
N VAL A 341 37.21 -5.82 -3.24
CA VAL A 341 36.43 -4.58 -3.35
C VAL A 341 36.92 -3.51 -2.38
N HIS A 342 37.39 -2.40 -2.94
CA HIS A 342 37.78 -1.18 -2.25
C HIS A 342 36.60 -0.21 -2.20
N VAL A 343 36.09 0.06 -1.01
CA VAL A 343 35.00 1.02 -0.80
C VAL A 343 35.59 2.34 -0.30
N ALA A 344 35.19 3.46 -0.90
CA ALA A 344 35.58 4.78 -0.43
C ALA A 344 34.37 5.71 -0.28
N LEU A 345 34.36 6.50 0.80
CA LEU A 345 33.36 7.53 1.07
C LEU A 345 33.93 8.90 0.67
N VAL A 346 33.29 9.55 -0.30
CA VAL A 346 33.66 10.87 -0.81
C VAL A 346 32.82 11.94 -0.13
N SER A 347 33.48 12.96 0.42
CA SER A 347 32.83 14.04 1.14
C SER A 347 33.36 15.39 0.71
N ARG A 348 32.46 16.33 0.37
CA ARG A 348 32.79 17.72 0.06
C ARG A 348 33.52 18.46 1.19
N ALA A 349 33.26 18.07 2.43
CA ALA A 349 33.79 18.72 3.61
C ALA A 349 33.96 17.68 4.75
N THR A 350 33.78 18.10 6.00
CA THR A 350 33.86 17.24 7.17
C THR A 350 32.77 16.15 7.18
N LEU A 351 33.17 14.91 7.48
CA LEU A 351 32.28 13.77 7.70
C LEU A 351 31.25 14.07 8.80
N LEU A 352 29.98 13.71 8.55
CA LEU A 352 28.85 13.83 9.49
C LEU A 352 28.75 15.24 10.12
N PRO A 353 28.57 16.30 9.31
CA PRO A 353 28.64 17.69 9.79
C PRO A 353 27.56 18.03 10.84
N GLN A 354 26.44 17.30 10.82
CA GLN A 354 25.31 17.48 11.74
C GLN A 354 25.43 16.68 13.05
N HIS A 355 26.50 15.89 13.21
CA HIS A 355 26.72 15.05 14.39
C HIS A 355 27.83 15.59 15.30
N THR A 356 27.81 15.13 16.54
CA THR A 356 28.76 15.52 17.60
C THR A 356 30.20 15.19 17.24
N SER A 357 31.17 15.94 17.77
CA SER A 357 32.60 15.67 17.56
C SER A 357 32.99 14.26 18.01
N GLY A 358 32.43 13.78 19.12
CA GLY A 358 32.62 12.41 19.60
C GLY A 358 32.10 11.36 18.61
N ALA A 359 30.89 11.53 18.08
CA ALA A 359 30.35 10.62 17.08
C ALA A 359 31.16 10.66 15.76
N ARG A 360 31.65 11.84 15.35
CA ARG A 360 32.54 11.96 14.18
C ARG A 360 33.86 11.23 14.37
N ALA A 361 34.45 11.28 15.56
CA ALA A 361 35.68 10.57 15.87
C ALA A 361 35.47 9.05 15.81
N LEU A 362 34.39 8.55 16.43
CA LEU A 362 34.00 7.14 16.35
C LEU A 362 33.72 6.70 14.90
N ALA A 363 33.04 7.53 14.11
CA ALA A 363 32.76 7.23 12.70
C ALA A 363 34.04 7.11 11.87
N ARG A 364 35.02 8.01 12.06
CA ARG A 364 36.33 7.92 11.39
C ARG A 364 37.10 6.66 11.81
N GLN A 365 37.03 6.30 13.08
CA GLN A 365 37.62 5.06 13.59
C GLN A 365 36.97 3.83 12.95
N ALA A 366 35.64 3.80 12.85
CA ALA A 366 34.89 2.71 12.24
C ALA A 366 35.21 2.55 10.74
N LEU A 367 35.31 3.65 9.98
CA LEU A 367 35.75 3.61 8.57
C LEU A 367 37.13 2.97 8.44
N LYS A 368 38.09 3.40 9.29
CA LYS A 368 39.45 2.84 9.29
C LYS A 368 39.46 1.35 9.65
N GLN A 369 38.68 0.94 10.64
CA GLN A 369 38.57 -0.47 11.06
C GLN A 369 38.00 -1.37 9.95
N LYS A 370 37.09 -0.85 9.12
CA LYS A 370 36.48 -1.59 8.00
C LYS A 370 37.23 -1.46 6.68
N GLY A 371 38.36 -0.77 6.66
CA GLY A 371 39.13 -0.51 5.45
C GLY A 371 38.35 0.32 4.41
N ILE A 372 37.50 1.24 4.86
CA ILE A 372 36.79 2.19 4.00
C ILE A 372 37.60 3.48 3.94
N GLU A 373 38.02 3.86 2.74
CA GLU A 373 38.77 5.10 2.52
C GLU A 373 37.85 6.32 2.69
N LEU A 374 38.30 7.38 3.38
CA LEU A 374 37.57 8.63 3.49
C LEU A 374 38.26 9.71 2.65
N ILE A 375 37.65 10.06 1.51
CA ILE A 375 38.14 11.11 0.61
C ILE A 375 37.43 12.41 0.99
N SER A 376 38.11 13.28 1.74
CA SER A 376 37.55 14.55 2.20
C SER A 376 37.92 15.74 1.28
N GLY A 377 37.11 16.80 1.36
CA GLY A 377 37.32 18.04 0.63
C GLY A 377 37.05 17.94 -0.87
N CYS A 378 36.56 16.81 -1.39
CA CYS A 378 36.22 16.67 -2.81
C CYS A 378 34.74 16.97 -2.98
N ASP A 379 34.45 18.15 -3.51
CA ASP A 379 33.11 18.53 -3.93
C ASP A 379 32.89 18.03 -5.36
N VAL A 380 32.21 16.89 -5.48
CA VAL A 380 31.99 16.20 -6.76
C VAL A 380 31.01 17.02 -7.60
N SER A 381 31.39 17.37 -8.82
CA SER A 381 30.58 18.12 -9.78
C SER A 381 29.71 17.19 -10.63
N HIS A 382 30.32 16.21 -11.28
CA HIS A 382 29.66 15.22 -12.14
C HIS A 382 30.48 13.92 -12.19
N ALA A 383 29.88 12.90 -12.79
CA ALA A 383 30.53 11.65 -13.15
C ALA A 383 30.62 11.59 -14.69
N GLU A 384 31.72 11.04 -15.23
CA GLU A 384 31.85 10.76 -16.66
C GLU A 384 32.89 9.66 -16.92
N ASN A 385 32.56 8.70 -17.80
CA ASN A 385 33.41 7.60 -18.23
C ASN A 385 34.09 6.84 -17.08
N GLY A 386 33.35 6.53 -16.01
CA GLY A 386 33.89 5.79 -14.85
C GLY A 386 34.80 6.63 -13.94
N ARG A 387 34.69 7.96 -14.02
CA ARG A 387 35.46 8.91 -13.20
C ARG A 387 34.55 9.97 -12.58
N LEU A 388 34.75 10.25 -11.30
CA LEU A 388 34.16 11.41 -10.63
C LEU A 388 35.07 12.62 -10.77
N TYR A 389 34.52 13.76 -11.17
CA TYR A 389 35.24 15.03 -11.26
C TYR A 389 34.87 15.92 -10.07
N CYS A 390 35.87 16.42 -9.36
CA CYS A 390 35.69 17.37 -8.25
C CYS A 390 35.86 18.82 -8.78
N HIS A 391 35.20 19.80 -8.15
CA HIS A 391 35.33 21.22 -8.50
C HIS A 391 36.76 21.79 -8.33
N ASP A 392 37.59 21.14 -7.53
CA ASP A 392 39.01 21.50 -7.35
C ASP A 392 39.94 20.88 -8.40
N GLY A 393 39.38 20.25 -9.44
CA GLY A 393 40.12 19.63 -10.55
C GLY A 393 40.59 18.19 -10.29
N ARG A 394 40.34 17.62 -9.09
CA ARG A 394 40.63 16.20 -8.84
C ARG A 394 39.69 15.30 -9.63
N SER A 395 40.19 14.12 -10.02
CA SER A 395 39.41 13.06 -10.67
C SER A 395 39.59 11.73 -9.93
N LEU A 396 38.52 10.99 -9.67
CA LEU A 396 38.54 9.71 -8.96
C LEU A 396 37.93 8.59 -9.82
N HIS A 397 38.69 7.54 -10.11
CA HIS A 397 38.18 6.37 -10.82
C HIS A 397 37.21 5.55 -9.96
N TYR A 398 36.15 5.01 -10.57
CA TYR A 398 35.23 4.05 -9.97
C TYR A 398 34.80 2.98 -10.98
N ASP A 399 34.55 1.77 -10.48
CA ASP A 399 33.82 0.74 -11.22
C ASP A 399 32.31 0.84 -10.95
N ASP A 400 31.96 1.21 -9.71
CA ASP A 400 30.59 1.42 -9.26
C ASP A 400 30.52 2.65 -8.34
N CYS A 401 29.49 3.47 -8.47
CA CYS A 401 29.31 4.71 -7.71
C CYS A 401 27.90 4.81 -7.12
N ILE A 402 27.80 4.96 -5.81
CA ILE A 402 26.55 5.24 -5.10
C ILE A 402 26.45 6.72 -4.79
N TRP A 403 25.46 7.40 -5.36
CA TRP A 403 25.29 8.84 -5.22
C TRP A 403 24.28 9.21 -4.14
N CYS A 404 24.76 9.65 -2.98
CA CYS A 404 23.99 9.94 -1.76
C CYS A 404 24.10 11.42 -1.33
N THR A 405 24.08 12.36 -2.29
CA THR A 405 24.07 13.80 -1.99
C THR A 405 22.68 14.31 -1.60
N GLN A 406 22.58 15.61 -1.29
CA GLN A 406 21.28 16.25 -1.11
C GLN A 406 20.43 16.10 -2.37
N GLY A 407 19.16 15.78 -2.18
CA GLY A 407 18.17 15.73 -3.26
C GLY A 407 17.77 17.13 -3.72
N SER A 408 17.08 17.20 -4.84
CA SER A 408 16.39 18.37 -5.39
C SER A 408 14.87 18.20 -5.20
N PRO A 409 14.08 19.28 -5.28
CA PRO A 409 12.64 19.16 -5.50
C PRO A 409 12.34 18.57 -6.89
N GLN A 410 11.12 18.06 -7.07
CA GLN A 410 10.58 17.71 -8.39
C GLN A 410 10.40 18.97 -9.25
N GLN A 411 10.61 18.86 -10.57
CA GLN A 411 10.65 20.01 -11.49
C GLN A 411 9.39 20.89 -11.42
N TRP A 412 8.20 20.29 -11.35
CA TRP A 412 6.94 21.02 -11.32
C TRP A 412 6.74 21.90 -10.08
N VAL A 413 7.48 21.65 -9.00
CA VAL A 413 7.37 22.43 -7.75
C VAL A 413 7.81 23.87 -7.99
N GLY A 414 8.83 24.09 -8.82
CA GLY A 414 9.30 25.43 -9.17
C GLY A 414 8.30 26.23 -10.01
N THR A 415 7.38 25.56 -10.72
CA THR A 415 6.44 26.19 -11.66
C THR A 415 5.02 26.31 -11.10
N CYS A 416 4.72 25.69 -9.97
CA CYS A 416 3.37 25.67 -9.38
C CYS A 416 2.93 26.98 -8.71
N GLY A 417 3.76 28.03 -8.69
CA GLY A 417 3.42 29.34 -8.13
C GLY A 417 3.55 29.47 -6.60
N LEU A 418 3.91 28.38 -5.90
CA LEU A 418 4.26 28.40 -4.48
C LEU A 418 5.67 28.96 -4.27
N ARG A 419 5.90 29.60 -3.12
CA ARG A 419 7.23 30.08 -2.73
C ARG A 419 8.17 28.91 -2.46
N VAL A 420 9.37 29.02 -3.02
CA VAL A 420 10.45 28.05 -2.84
C VAL A 420 11.71 28.72 -2.30
N ASP A 421 12.58 27.94 -1.64
CA ASP A 421 13.90 28.38 -1.22
C ASP A 421 14.90 28.41 -2.39
N ARG A 422 16.16 28.76 -2.11
CA ARG A 422 17.21 28.87 -3.14
C ARG A 422 17.54 27.53 -3.81
N GLU A 423 17.24 26.40 -3.16
CA GLU A 423 17.42 25.05 -3.70
C GLU A 423 16.11 24.51 -4.33
N GLY A 424 15.06 25.33 -4.35
CA GLY A 424 13.75 25.02 -4.95
C GLY A 424 12.77 24.26 -4.06
N PHE A 425 13.07 24.05 -2.77
CA PHE A 425 12.13 23.39 -1.84
C PHE A 425 11.02 24.34 -1.39
N LEU A 426 9.82 23.82 -1.12
CA LEU A 426 8.66 24.61 -0.69
C LEU A 426 8.94 25.32 0.64
N LEU A 427 8.72 26.64 0.68
CA LEU A 427 8.80 27.42 1.90
C LEU A 427 7.48 27.34 2.67
N VAL A 428 7.56 26.88 3.93
CA VAL A 428 6.40 26.80 4.82
C VAL A 428 6.59 27.65 6.07
N ASP A 429 5.48 28.19 6.58
CA ASP A 429 5.45 28.85 7.88
C ASP A 429 5.54 27.83 9.04
N GLN A 430 5.55 28.31 10.28
CA GLN A 430 5.57 27.44 11.46
C GLN A 430 4.28 26.62 11.62
N GLN A 431 3.21 26.91 10.90
CA GLN A 431 1.98 26.11 10.88
C GLN A 431 1.99 25.10 9.72
N LEU A 432 3.12 24.98 9.01
CA LEU A 432 3.32 24.13 7.84
C LEU A 432 2.50 24.55 6.61
N ARG A 433 2.05 25.80 6.55
CA ARG A 433 1.34 26.35 5.39
C ARG A 433 2.31 26.88 4.35
N CYS A 434 2.02 26.58 3.10
CA CYS A 434 2.68 27.20 1.95
C CYS A 434 2.16 28.62 1.75
N SER A 435 2.96 29.45 1.08
CA SER A 435 2.55 30.79 0.64
C SER A 435 2.87 30.99 -0.83
N GLY A 436 2.07 31.80 -1.53
CA GLY A 436 2.32 32.18 -2.93
C GLY A 436 3.24 33.38 -3.07
N ASN A 437 3.66 33.66 -4.31
CA ASN A 437 4.44 34.85 -4.67
C ASN A 437 3.58 36.13 -4.69
N GLY A 438 3.00 36.50 -3.54
CA GLY A 438 2.14 37.68 -3.40
C GLY A 438 0.65 37.44 -3.67
N GLN A 439 0.23 36.17 -3.82
CA GLN A 439 -1.17 35.77 -3.99
C GLN A 439 -1.63 34.91 -2.81
N ASP A 440 -2.90 35.01 -2.44
CA ASP A 440 -3.53 34.04 -1.55
C ASP A 440 -3.71 32.72 -2.32
N VAL A 441 -3.07 31.66 -1.81
CA VAL A 441 -3.06 30.32 -2.41
C VAL A 441 -4.06 29.39 -1.73
N GLY A 442 -4.83 29.90 -0.77
CA GLY A 442 -5.74 29.12 0.05
C GLY A 442 -5.02 28.16 1.01
N PRO A 443 -5.74 27.15 1.53
CA PRO A 443 -5.21 26.23 2.54
C PRO A 443 -4.34 25.13 1.91
N VAL A 444 -3.11 25.52 1.53
CA VAL A 444 -2.08 24.60 1.02
C VAL A 444 -1.02 24.37 2.09
N PHE A 445 -0.73 23.11 2.38
CA PHE A 445 0.26 22.67 3.36
C PHE A 445 1.38 21.86 2.70
N ALA A 446 2.54 21.80 3.33
CA ALA A 446 3.59 20.86 2.93
C ALA A 446 4.37 20.32 4.13
N GLY A 447 4.85 19.09 4.00
CA GLY A 447 5.62 18.40 5.04
C GLY A 447 6.66 17.44 4.46
N GLY A 448 7.56 16.96 5.31
CA GLY A 448 8.63 16.06 4.90
C GLY A 448 9.78 16.77 4.17
N ASP A 449 10.54 16.01 3.37
CA ASP A 449 11.76 16.49 2.71
C ASP A 449 11.49 17.62 1.70
N ILE A 450 10.28 17.71 1.14
CA ILE A 450 9.93 18.75 0.17
C ILE A 450 9.82 20.15 0.79
N ALA A 451 9.62 20.24 2.11
CA ALA A 451 9.31 21.49 2.80
C ALA A 451 10.50 22.04 3.62
N THR A 452 10.71 23.35 3.57
CA THR A 452 11.68 24.12 4.36
C THR A 452 10.91 25.07 5.29
N VAL A 453 10.98 24.84 6.60
CA VAL A 453 10.32 25.69 7.61
C VAL A 453 11.11 26.99 7.75
N LEU A 454 10.51 28.13 7.41
CA LEU A 454 11.17 29.43 7.26
C LEU A 454 12.00 29.85 8.48
N ASP A 455 11.38 29.85 9.66
CA ASP A 455 12.04 30.35 10.89
C ASP A 455 12.99 29.31 11.51
N HIS A 456 12.88 28.05 11.07
CA HIS A 456 13.61 26.93 11.65
C HIS A 456 14.03 25.93 10.57
N PRO A 457 14.93 26.32 9.64
CA PRO A 457 15.40 25.40 8.62
C PRO A 457 16.09 24.21 9.29
N ARG A 458 15.71 23.00 8.87
CA ARG A 458 16.26 21.74 9.37
C ARG A 458 16.81 20.91 8.21
N PRO A 459 17.82 20.07 8.48
CA PRO A 459 18.24 19.06 7.53
C PRO A 459 17.06 18.21 7.05
N LYS A 460 17.08 17.84 5.77
CA LYS A 460 16.11 16.93 5.15
C LYS A 460 16.38 15.51 5.65
N ALA A 461 15.87 15.21 6.85
CA ALA A 461 16.06 13.96 7.57
C ALA A 461 14.72 13.42 8.07
N GLY A 462 14.55 12.09 7.97
CA GLY A 462 13.29 11.40 8.26
C GLY A 462 12.72 11.69 9.65
N VAL A 463 13.56 11.93 10.66
CA VAL A 463 13.11 12.28 12.02
C VAL A 463 12.25 13.56 12.02
N PHE A 464 12.63 14.59 11.27
CA PHE A 464 11.83 15.82 11.22
C PHE A 464 10.53 15.62 10.45
N ALA A 465 10.57 14.83 9.37
CA ALA A 465 9.38 14.47 8.60
C ALA A 465 8.34 13.71 9.45
N VAL A 466 8.79 12.74 10.25
CA VAL A 466 7.92 11.97 11.16
C VAL A 466 7.29 12.90 12.21
N MET A 467 8.07 13.80 12.81
CA MET A 467 7.55 14.72 13.84
C MET A 467 6.62 15.79 13.28
N ALA A 468 6.87 16.27 12.05
CA ALA A 468 6.01 17.22 11.36
C ALA A 468 4.63 16.62 11.05
N GLY A 469 4.53 15.30 10.83
CA GLY A 469 3.26 14.62 10.56
C GLY A 469 2.19 14.86 11.62
N MET A 470 2.58 14.96 12.90
CA MET A 470 1.65 15.24 13.99
C MET A 470 1.07 16.66 13.92
N VAL A 471 1.91 17.65 13.61
CA VAL A 471 1.45 19.04 13.44
C VAL A 471 0.56 19.16 12.22
N LEU A 472 1.00 18.53 11.11
CA LEU A 472 0.27 18.52 9.86
C LEU A 472 -1.13 17.95 10.04
N TRP A 473 -1.27 16.82 10.72
CA TRP A 473 -2.58 16.26 11.07
C TRP A 473 -3.47 17.25 11.82
N ILE A 474 -2.96 17.85 12.90
CA ILE A 474 -3.74 18.78 13.74
C ILE A 474 -4.19 19.98 12.92
N ASN A 475 -3.30 20.55 12.10
CA ASN A 475 -3.60 21.75 11.31
C ASN A 475 -4.52 21.46 10.12
N LEU A 476 -4.39 20.31 9.45
CA LEU A 476 -5.32 19.90 8.40
C LEU A 476 -6.73 19.73 8.99
N ARG A 477 -6.86 19.01 10.10
CA ARG A 477 -8.15 18.84 10.78
C ARG A 477 -8.73 20.17 11.26
N ALA A 478 -7.90 21.03 11.84
CA ALA A 478 -8.33 22.35 12.28
C ALA A 478 -8.83 23.19 11.09
N THR A 479 -8.14 23.16 9.96
CA THR A 479 -8.54 23.87 8.74
C THR A 479 -9.90 23.37 8.23
N LEU A 480 -10.08 22.05 8.12
CA LEU A 480 -11.34 21.44 7.68
C LEU A 480 -12.53 21.76 8.60
N ARG A 481 -12.26 22.10 9.87
CA ARG A 481 -13.25 22.49 10.88
C ARG A 481 -13.31 23.99 11.13
N SER A 482 -12.55 24.80 10.39
CA SER A 482 -12.40 26.25 10.63
C SER A 482 -11.96 26.60 12.08
N GLU A 483 -11.13 25.75 12.68
CA GLU A 483 -10.53 25.93 14.01
C GLU A 483 -9.15 26.61 13.93
N LYS A 484 -8.62 27.03 15.09
CA LYS A 484 -7.29 27.66 15.18
C LYS A 484 -6.17 26.65 14.98
N LEU A 485 -5.21 27.01 14.13
CA LEU A 485 -4.00 26.23 13.86
C LEU A 485 -3.00 26.30 15.02
N VAL A 486 -2.14 25.28 15.11
CA VAL A 486 -1.03 25.19 16.07
C VAL A 486 0.32 25.37 15.40
N THR A 487 1.30 25.79 16.18
CA THR A 487 2.64 26.16 15.71
C THR A 487 3.65 25.03 15.95
N TYR A 488 4.44 24.71 14.92
CA TYR A 488 5.53 23.75 14.94
C TYR A 488 6.84 24.36 15.46
N TRP A 489 7.39 23.79 16.52
CA TRP A 489 8.72 24.12 17.02
C TRP A 489 9.66 22.92 16.88
N PRO A 490 10.35 22.75 15.74
CA PRO A 490 11.21 21.60 15.52
C PRO A 490 12.37 21.57 16.52
N GLN A 491 12.57 20.40 17.14
CA GLN A 491 13.66 20.14 18.08
C GLN A 491 15.03 20.55 17.49
N GLN A 492 15.89 21.14 18.31
CA GLN A 492 17.24 21.57 17.91
C GLN A 492 18.25 20.43 17.92
N SER A 493 18.04 19.44 18.77
CA SER A 493 18.90 18.26 18.90
C SER A 493 18.05 17.00 18.86
N PHE A 494 18.55 15.94 18.22
CA PHE A 494 17.91 14.62 18.18
C PHE A 494 18.93 13.54 18.58
N LEU A 495 18.46 12.32 18.80
CA LEU A 495 19.31 11.14 18.94
C LEU A 495 19.57 10.58 17.54
N GLY A 496 20.81 10.69 17.05
CA GLY A 496 21.24 10.00 15.85
C GLY A 496 21.75 8.60 16.20
N LEU A 497 21.27 7.57 15.51
CA LEU A 497 21.74 6.19 15.61
C LEU A 497 22.23 5.76 14.22
N LEU A 498 23.55 5.71 14.05
CA LEU A 498 24.21 5.46 12.77
C LEU A 498 24.63 3.98 12.68
N ASN A 499 24.06 3.25 11.72
CA ASN A 499 24.36 1.85 11.47
C ASN A 499 25.81 1.64 10.96
N LEU A 500 26.47 0.60 11.45
CA LEU A 500 27.80 0.16 10.99
C LEU A 500 27.78 -1.08 10.09
N GLY A 501 26.58 -1.58 9.74
CA GLY A 501 26.37 -2.66 8.77
C GLY A 501 26.61 -4.08 9.31
N ASP A 502 27.01 -4.23 10.55
CA ASP A 502 27.37 -5.51 11.20
C ASP A 502 26.55 -5.81 12.47
N GLY A 503 25.40 -5.13 12.64
CA GLY A 503 24.62 -5.24 13.87
C GLY A 503 25.16 -4.40 15.03
N SER A 504 26.04 -3.42 14.75
CA SER A 504 26.46 -2.40 15.71
C SER A 504 26.12 -0.97 15.23
N CYS A 505 26.12 -0.01 16.16
CA CYS A 505 25.62 1.34 15.91
C CYS A 505 26.43 2.39 16.68
N ILE A 506 26.55 3.60 16.10
CA ILE A 506 27.09 4.80 16.77
C ILE A 506 25.92 5.72 17.16
N ALA A 507 25.82 6.04 18.44
CA ALA A 507 24.90 7.04 18.96
C ALA A 507 25.52 8.44 18.95
N SER A 508 24.71 9.45 18.64
CA SER A 508 25.08 10.87 18.64
C SER A 508 23.98 11.68 19.31
N ARG A 509 24.28 12.31 20.45
CA ARG A 509 23.33 13.13 21.23
C ARG A 509 24.06 14.25 21.99
N GLY A 510 23.68 15.50 21.75
CA GLY A 510 24.25 16.66 22.46
C GLY A 510 25.74 16.86 22.14
N SER A 511 26.63 16.58 23.09
CA SER A 511 28.09 16.53 22.88
C SER A 511 28.66 15.11 22.97
N LEU A 512 27.81 14.11 23.25
CA LEU A 512 28.21 12.73 23.51
C LEU A 512 28.21 11.90 22.20
N GLY A 513 29.11 10.92 22.16
CA GLY A 513 29.13 9.85 21.16
C GLY A 513 29.48 8.51 21.84
N ALA A 514 28.80 7.43 21.46
CA ALA A 514 29.13 6.08 21.92
C ALA A 514 28.87 5.07 20.79
N GLN A 515 29.52 3.92 20.84
CA GLN A 515 29.40 2.84 19.86
C GLN A 515 29.10 1.52 20.57
N GLY A 516 28.24 0.68 20.00
CA GLY A 516 27.99 -0.66 20.54
C GLY A 516 26.82 -1.40 19.89
N GLU A 517 26.75 -2.71 20.12
CA GLU A 517 25.68 -3.59 19.63
C GLU A 517 24.33 -3.32 20.32
N TRP A 518 24.33 -2.98 21.61
CA TRP A 518 23.10 -2.66 22.32
C TRP A 518 22.39 -1.41 21.75
N LEU A 519 23.16 -0.48 21.17
CA LEU A 519 22.64 0.69 20.45
C LEU A 519 21.99 0.30 19.13
N TRP A 520 22.47 -0.77 18.48
CA TRP A 520 21.80 -1.35 17.33
C TRP A 520 20.48 -2.00 17.76
N GLY A 521 20.46 -2.79 18.84
CA GLY A 521 19.21 -3.33 19.37
C GLY A 521 18.17 -2.26 19.71
N LEU A 522 18.62 -1.11 20.23
CA LEU A 522 17.78 0.08 20.43
C LEU A 522 17.25 0.65 19.09
N LYS A 523 18.11 0.84 18.10
CA LYS A 523 17.73 1.33 16.75
C LYS A 523 16.71 0.41 16.10
N ASP A 524 17.02 -0.88 16.04
CA ASP A 524 16.18 -1.92 15.47
C ASP A 524 14.78 -1.93 16.10
N TRP A 525 14.72 -1.85 17.44
CA TRP A 525 13.45 -1.74 18.14
C TRP A 525 12.69 -0.46 17.76
N ILE A 526 13.33 0.71 17.72
CA ILE A 526 12.67 1.98 17.37
C ILE A 526 12.07 1.89 15.97
N ASP A 527 12.87 1.41 15.01
CA ASP A 527 12.52 1.34 13.61
C ASP A 527 11.41 0.29 13.36
N ARG A 528 11.57 -0.93 13.88
CA ARG A 528 10.52 -1.97 13.79
C ARG A 528 9.25 -1.58 14.52
N ARG A 529 9.35 -0.88 15.67
CA ARG A 529 8.17 -0.38 16.40
C ARG A 529 7.45 0.71 15.60
N TRP A 530 8.19 1.57 14.92
CA TRP A 530 7.60 2.56 14.02
C TRP A 530 6.87 1.85 12.88
N MET A 531 7.51 0.92 12.17
CA MET A 531 6.89 0.12 11.10
C MET A 531 5.64 -0.63 11.59
N TRP A 532 5.71 -1.27 12.75
CA TRP A 532 4.58 -1.96 13.37
C TRP A 532 3.37 -1.02 13.52
N ASN A 533 3.55 0.23 13.97
CA ASN A 533 2.43 1.15 14.21
C ASN A 533 1.67 1.59 12.94
N TYR A 534 2.24 1.41 11.75
CA TYR A 534 1.64 1.80 10.47
C TYR A 534 1.27 0.60 9.58
N CYS A 535 1.74 -0.61 9.92
CA CYS A 535 1.38 -1.84 9.22
C CYS A 535 0.50 -2.72 10.11
N GLN A 536 1.10 -3.48 11.03
CA GLN A 536 0.46 -4.59 11.73
C GLN A 536 -0.25 -4.18 13.04
N GLY A 537 0.12 -3.03 13.59
CA GLY A 537 -0.40 -2.46 14.83
C GLY A 537 -1.55 -1.48 14.64
N LEU A 538 -2.16 -1.46 13.45
CA LEU A 538 -3.41 -0.73 13.21
C LEU A 538 -4.54 -1.41 14.02
N PRO A 539 -5.43 -0.65 14.66
CA PRO A 539 -6.59 -1.22 15.36
C PRO A 539 -7.42 -2.08 14.40
N GLU A 540 -7.83 -3.27 14.85
CA GLU A 540 -8.89 -3.99 14.16
C GLU A 540 -10.19 -3.18 14.35
N MET A 541 -10.64 -2.57 13.26
CA MET A 541 -11.94 -1.92 13.23
C MET A 541 -13.01 -3.01 13.28
N PRO A 542 -13.91 -3.02 14.27
CA PRO A 542 -14.96 -4.01 14.32
C PRO A 542 -15.80 -3.87 13.05
N THR A 543 -15.87 -4.92 12.23
CA THR A 543 -16.90 -5.01 11.19
C THR A 543 -18.23 -4.84 11.90
N ALA A 544 -19.08 -3.91 11.47
CA ALA A 544 -20.36 -3.63 12.11
C ALA A 544 -21.03 -4.95 12.49
N GLU A 545 -21.07 -5.27 13.78
CA GLU A 545 -21.68 -6.52 14.20
C GLU A 545 -23.12 -6.48 13.72
N PRO A 546 -23.61 -7.55 13.07
CA PRO A 546 -25.03 -7.61 12.78
C PRO A 546 -25.79 -7.38 14.09
N PRO A 547 -26.92 -6.64 14.06
CA PRO A 547 -27.68 -6.35 15.27
C PRO A 547 -27.89 -7.64 16.06
N ALA A 548 -27.54 -7.57 17.36
CA ALA A 548 -27.47 -8.73 18.24
C ALA A 548 -28.69 -9.64 18.05
N SER A 549 -28.42 -10.95 17.95
CA SER A 549 -29.35 -12.06 17.72
C SER A 549 -30.47 -12.22 18.77
N ALA A 550 -30.77 -11.20 19.57
CA ALA A 550 -31.74 -11.24 20.66
C ALA A 550 -33.21 -11.31 20.20
N ALA A 551 -33.50 -11.13 18.90
CA ALA A 551 -34.88 -11.07 18.40
C ALA A 551 -35.35 -12.30 17.59
N LEU A 552 -34.53 -13.32 17.37
CA LEU A 552 -34.85 -14.41 16.44
C LEU A 552 -34.87 -15.77 17.14
N GLY A 553 -36.09 -16.29 17.36
CA GLY A 553 -36.36 -17.58 17.99
C GLY A 553 -35.65 -18.77 17.33
N SER A 554 -35.45 -19.82 18.12
CA SER A 554 -34.68 -21.05 17.85
C SER A 554 -35.31 -22.00 16.81
N GLY A 555 -35.58 -21.52 15.59
CA GLY A 555 -36.01 -22.35 14.46
C GLY A 555 -34.87 -22.68 13.48
N ARG A 556 -35.03 -23.69 12.61
CA ARG A 556 -34.05 -24.09 11.55
C ARG A 556 -33.55 -22.94 10.65
N ARG A 557 -34.30 -21.83 10.55
CA ARG A 557 -33.90 -20.59 9.83
C ARG A 557 -32.86 -19.74 10.57
N SER A 558 -32.59 -20.00 11.84
CA SER A 558 -31.65 -19.21 12.66
C SER A 558 -30.20 -19.33 12.17
N GLY A 559 -29.76 -20.51 11.72
CA GLY A 559 -28.41 -20.73 11.20
C GLY A 559 -28.13 -20.05 9.85
N GLU A 560 -29.03 -20.19 8.87
CA GLU A 560 -28.92 -19.48 7.59
C GLU A 560 -29.01 -17.97 7.77
N LEU A 561 -29.91 -17.50 8.63
CA LEU A 561 -30.08 -16.09 8.95
C LEU A 561 -28.87 -15.51 9.67
N LEU A 562 -28.26 -16.23 10.62
CA LEU A 562 -26.99 -15.85 11.24
C LEU A 562 -25.85 -15.80 10.20
N SER A 563 -25.82 -16.73 9.24
CA SER A 563 -24.85 -16.67 8.13
C SER A 563 -25.09 -15.46 7.22
N LEU A 564 -26.35 -15.14 6.93
CA LEU A 564 -26.74 -13.98 6.12
C LEU A 564 -26.43 -12.66 6.82
N LEU A 565 -26.63 -12.59 8.13
CA LEU A 565 -26.30 -11.44 8.98
C LEU A 565 -24.78 -11.22 9.08
N ARG A 566 -24.00 -12.30 9.23
CA ARG A 566 -22.53 -12.23 9.14
C ARG A 566 -22.06 -11.79 7.75
N LYS A 567 -22.75 -12.23 6.69
CA LYS A 567 -22.48 -11.81 5.30
C LYS A 567 -22.98 -10.39 4.99
N SER A 568 -24.01 -9.89 5.66
CA SER A 568 -24.51 -8.52 5.43
C SER A 568 -23.57 -7.47 6.01
N ALA A 569 -22.80 -7.81 7.04
CA ALA A 569 -21.73 -6.96 7.56
C ALA A 569 -20.56 -6.79 6.58
N MET A 570 -20.41 -7.68 5.57
CA MET A 570 -19.38 -7.62 4.54
C MET A 570 -19.87 -8.17 3.19
N ARG A 571 -20.41 -7.29 2.33
CA ARG A 571 -20.72 -7.60 0.92
C ARG A 571 -19.66 -7.01 0.00
N CYS A 572 -19.05 -7.83 -0.84
CA CYS A 572 -18.11 -7.37 -1.86
C CYS A 572 -18.82 -6.45 -2.87
N GLY A 573 -18.07 -5.54 -3.51
CA GLY A 573 -18.49 -4.88 -4.77
C GLY A 573 -18.21 -5.76 -5.99
N GLY A 574 -18.28 -5.19 -7.20
CA GLY A 574 -17.96 -5.92 -8.45
C GLY A 574 -18.83 -7.16 -8.68
N CYS A 575 -18.29 -8.15 -9.40
CA CYS A 575 -19.02 -9.41 -9.69
C CYS A 575 -19.28 -10.26 -8.43
N GLY A 576 -18.52 -10.07 -7.35
CA GLY A 576 -18.74 -10.73 -6.06
C GLY A 576 -20.07 -10.35 -5.39
N ALA A 577 -20.73 -9.28 -5.85
CA ALA A 577 -22.05 -8.84 -5.41
C ALA A 577 -23.23 -9.53 -6.15
N LYS A 578 -22.97 -10.31 -7.21
CA LYS A 578 -24.00 -10.91 -8.06
C LYS A 578 -24.85 -11.92 -7.29
N VAL A 579 -26.11 -12.06 -7.69
CA VAL A 579 -26.97 -13.14 -7.21
C VAL A 579 -26.48 -14.47 -7.82
N GLY A 580 -26.41 -15.54 -7.02
CA GLY A 580 -25.95 -16.84 -7.50
C GLY A 580 -26.83 -17.42 -8.62
N ALA A 581 -26.20 -18.13 -9.57
CA ALA A 581 -26.84 -18.65 -10.79
C ALA A 581 -28.14 -19.44 -10.53
N THR A 582 -28.13 -20.31 -9.51
CA THR A 582 -29.31 -21.14 -9.16
C THR A 582 -30.51 -20.30 -8.75
N THR A 583 -30.31 -19.23 -7.96
CA THR A 583 -31.38 -18.35 -7.51
C THR A 583 -32.01 -17.61 -8.69
N LEU A 584 -31.18 -17.12 -9.62
CA LEU A 584 -31.65 -16.45 -10.83
C LEU A 584 -32.43 -17.42 -11.73
N ALA A 585 -31.89 -18.61 -12.01
CA ALA A 585 -32.56 -19.62 -12.83
C ALA A 585 -33.92 -20.04 -12.25
N GLN A 586 -34.00 -20.22 -10.94
CA GLN A 586 -35.27 -20.53 -10.25
C GLN A 586 -36.27 -19.37 -10.31
N ALA A 587 -35.81 -18.12 -10.18
CA ALA A 587 -36.67 -16.94 -10.30
C ALA A 587 -37.25 -16.83 -11.73
N MET A 588 -36.41 -16.99 -12.76
CA MET A 588 -36.84 -16.98 -14.17
C MET A 588 -37.82 -18.12 -14.48
N ALA A 589 -37.55 -19.33 -14.01
CA ALA A 589 -38.45 -20.47 -14.18
C ALA A 589 -39.83 -20.22 -13.55
N ARG A 590 -39.88 -19.55 -12.38
CA ARG A 590 -41.13 -19.13 -11.75
C ARG A 590 -41.83 -18.03 -12.56
N CYS A 591 -41.11 -17.03 -13.09
CA CYS A 591 -41.70 -16.01 -13.97
C CYS A 591 -42.39 -16.64 -15.19
N SER A 592 -41.79 -17.66 -15.80
CA SER A 592 -42.40 -18.42 -16.91
C SER A 592 -43.71 -19.12 -16.56
N SER A 593 -44.01 -19.32 -15.27
CA SER A 593 -45.30 -19.87 -14.81
C SER A 593 -46.38 -18.80 -14.61
N TYR A 594 -46.00 -17.53 -14.51
CA TYR A 594 -46.93 -16.40 -14.32
C TYR A 594 -47.21 -15.61 -15.59
N ILE A 595 -46.33 -15.70 -16.59
CA ILE A 595 -46.41 -14.93 -17.83
C ILE A 595 -46.74 -15.92 -18.96
N PRO A 596 -47.84 -15.73 -19.72
CA PRO A 596 -48.10 -16.53 -20.91
C PRO A 596 -46.93 -16.37 -21.89
N ARG A 597 -46.65 -17.41 -22.71
CA ARG A 597 -45.52 -17.49 -23.65
C ARG A 597 -45.22 -16.13 -24.29
N GLN A 598 -43.93 -15.77 -24.35
CA GLN A 598 -43.45 -14.56 -25.03
C GLN A 598 -44.15 -14.40 -26.40
N PRO A 599 -44.46 -13.15 -26.82
CA PRO A 599 -45.14 -12.91 -28.09
C PRO A 599 -44.43 -13.66 -29.22
N GLU A 600 -45.22 -14.32 -30.08
CA GLU A 600 -44.69 -15.07 -31.23
C GLU A 600 -43.79 -14.16 -32.07
N ARG A 601 -42.66 -14.73 -32.52
CA ARG A 601 -41.59 -14.07 -33.31
C ARG A 601 -42.19 -13.16 -34.39
N GLY A 602 -42.16 -11.85 -34.19
CA GLY A 602 -42.62 -10.87 -35.18
C GLY A 602 -41.63 -10.73 -36.35
N GLU A 603 -42.14 -10.39 -37.54
CA GLU A 603 -41.36 -10.24 -38.78
C GLU A 603 -40.29 -9.13 -38.75
N LYS A 604 -40.28 -8.23 -37.74
CA LYS A 604 -39.44 -7.02 -37.72
C LYS A 604 -38.10 -7.16 -36.99
N ALA A 605 -37.95 -8.14 -36.10
CA ALA A 605 -36.69 -8.41 -35.38
C ALA A 605 -36.67 -9.86 -34.91
N GLN A 606 -35.59 -10.59 -35.23
CA GLN A 606 -35.41 -11.97 -34.80
C GLN A 606 -34.23 -12.06 -33.82
N VAL A 607 -34.51 -12.51 -32.59
CA VAL A 607 -33.46 -12.93 -31.65
C VAL A 607 -32.95 -14.29 -32.11
N VAL A 608 -31.71 -14.33 -32.58
CA VAL A 608 -31.09 -15.53 -33.19
C VAL A 608 -30.24 -16.30 -32.20
N VAL A 609 -29.61 -15.59 -31.27
CA VAL A 609 -28.85 -16.13 -30.13
C VAL A 609 -29.24 -15.30 -28.91
N GLY A 610 -29.46 -15.91 -27.74
CA GLY A 610 -30.07 -15.21 -26.61
C GLY A 610 -29.97 -15.93 -25.27
N ALA A 611 -31.08 -16.42 -24.74
CA ALA A 611 -31.18 -16.89 -23.35
C ALA A 611 -30.11 -17.97 -23.01
N GLY A 612 -29.12 -17.59 -22.19
CA GLY A 612 -28.02 -18.46 -21.74
C GLY A 612 -26.63 -18.12 -22.31
N ASP A 613 -26.55 -17.31 -23.37
CA ASP A 613 -25.28 -16.80 -23.92
C ASP A 613 -24.82 -15.48 -23.25
N ASP A 614 -23.59 -15.03 -23.55
CA ASP A 614 -23.00 -13.81 -22.95
C ASP A 614 -23.68 -12.53 -23.44
N ALA A 615 -24.21 -12.55 -24.66
CA ALA A 615 -24.94 -11.43 -25.23
C ALA A 615 -26.07 -11.92 -26.14
N ALA A 616 -27.08 -11.07 -26.33
CA ALA A 616 -28.17 -11.36 -27.28
C ALA A 616 -27.77 -10.90 -28.68
N VAL A 617 -27.96 -11.76 -29.69
CA VAL A 617 -27.83 -11.40 -31.10
C VAL A 617 -29.20 -11.16 -31.71
N VAL A 618 -29.42 -9.93 -32.18
CA VAL A 618 -30.66 -9.51 -32.85
C VAL A 618 -30.33 -9.16 -34.29
N ASP A 619 -31.00 -9.85 -35.22
CA ASP A 619 -30.89 -9.56 -36.64
C ASP A 619 -31.91 -8.50 -37.05
N PHE A 620 -31.41 -7.43 -37.69
CA PHE A 620 -32.23 -6.44 -38.36
C PHE A 620 -32.17 -6.66 -39.88
N PHE A 621 -33.33 -6.77 -40.51
CA PHE A 621 -33.44 -6.90 -41.96
C PHE A 621 -33.51 -5.50 -42.58
N HIS A 622 -32.48 -5.13 -43.36
CA HIS A 622 -32.41 -3.86 -44.08
C HIS A 622 -32.48 -4.08 -45.60
N ALA A 623 -32.85 -3.03 -46.35
CA ALA A 623 -32.91 -3.06 -47.82
C ALA A 623 -31.56 -3.38 -48.50
N ASN A 624 -30.43 -3.19 -47.79
CA ASN A 624 -29.06 -3.36 -48.31
C ASN A 624 -28.32 -4.60 -47.74
N GLY A 625 -29.02 -5.49 -47.02
CA GLY A 625 -28.41 -6.69 -46.43
C GLY A 625 -28.80 -6.92 -44.96
N LYS A 626 -28.23 -7.98 -44.38
CA LYS A 626 -28.45 -8.42 -43.00
C LYS A 626 -27.30 -7.95 -42.11
N ILE A 627 -27.59 -7.25 -41.02
CA ILE A 627 -26.60 -6.89 -39.99
C ILE A 627 -27.02 -7.56 -38.68
N SER A 628 -26.08 -8.31 -38.08
CA SER A 628 -26.29 -8.93 -36.78
C SER A 628 -25.79 -7.97 -35.69
N THR A 629 -26.71 -7.52 -34.83
CA THR A 629 -26.37 -6.68 -33.67
C THR A 629 -26.23 -7.54 -32.43
N VAL A 630 -25.25 -7.22 -31.58
CA VAL A 630 -24.97 -7.95 -30.34
C VAL A 630 -25.15 -6.99 -29.17
N GLN A 631 -25.92 -7.37 -28.16
CA GLN A 631 -26.27 -6.50 -27.04
C GLN A 631 -25.98 -7.16 -25.70
N SER A 632 -25.32 -6.41 -24.80
CA SER A 632 -25.12 -6.82 -23.40
C SER A 632 -25.37 -5.64 -22.44
N ILE A 633 -25.59 -5.95 -21.18
CA ILE A 633 -25.68 -4.98 -20.09
C ILE A 633 -25.03 -5.52 -18.83
N ASP A 634 -24.12 -4.73 -18.26
CA ASP A 634 -23.50 -5.02 -16.98
C ASP A 634 -23.54 -3.80 -16.07
N PHE A 635 -23.68 -4.05 -14.77
CA PHE A 635 -23.70 -3.02 -13.73
C PHE A 635 -23.21 -3.59 -12.40
N PHE A 636 -22.30 -2.87 -11.72
CA PHE A 636 -21.87 -3.26 -10.38
C PHE A 636 -21.52 -2.07 -9.49
N ARG A 637 -21.62 -2.30 -8.17
CA ARG A 637 -21.17 -1.36 -7.13
C ARG A 637 -19.66 -1.32 -7.08
N SER A 638 -19.10 -0.15 -6.76
CA SER A 638 -17.66 0.03 -6.71
C SER A 638 -16.98 -0.92 -5.73
N PHE A 639 -15.85 -1.45 -6.15
CA PHE A 639 -14.95 -2.28 -5.34
C PHE A 639 -13.58 -1.61 -5.15
N VAL A 640 -13.36 -0.48 -5.83
CA VAL A 640 -12.16 0.37 -5.74
C VAL A 640 -12.57 1.79 -5.36
N GLU A 641 -11.71 2.50 -4.66
CA GLU A 641 -12.01 3.89 -4.26
C GLU A 641 -11.73 4.92 -5.36
N ASP A 642 -11.11 4.52 -6.47
CA ASP A 642 -10.75 5.43 -7.56
C ASP A 642 -11.77 5.42 -8.72
N PRO A 643 -12.71 6.40 -8.78
CA PRO A 643 -13.67 6.54 -9.85
C PRO A 643 -13.12 6.43 -11.27
N PHE A 644 -11.93 6.96 -11.55
CA PHE A 644 -11.37 6.91 -12.91
C PHE A 644 -11.07 5.48 -13.34
N VAL A 645 -10.39 4.72 -12.47
CA VAL A 645 -10.09 3.30 -12.72
C VAL A 645 -11.36 2.47 -12.69
N MET A 646 -12.31 2.77 -11.80
CA MET A 646 -13.63 2.15 -11.78
C MET A 646 -14.35 2.31 -13.12
N GLY A 647 -14.30 3.52 -13.71
CA GLY A 647 -14.84 3.83 -15.03
C GLY A 647 -14.25 2.95 -16.13
N GLN A 648 -12.93 2.82 -16.15
CA GLN A 648 -12.22 1.97 -17.11
C GLN A 648 -12.61 0.50 -16.96
N VAL A 649 -12.60 -0.02 -15.73
CA VAL A 649 -12.95 -1.43 -15.48
C VAL A 649 -14.40 -1.71 -15.86
N ALA A 650 -15.35 -0.84 -15.49
CA ALA A 650 -16.76 -1.04 -15.81
C ALA A 650 -17.02 -1.05 -17.32
N ALA A 651 -16.35 -0.17 -18.08
CA ALA A 651 -16.45 -0.15 -19.52
C ALA A 651 -15.89 -1.43 -20.16
N PHE A 652 -14.67 -1.84 -19.82
CA PHE A 652 -14.09 -3.07 -20.37
C PHE A 652 -14.83 -4.34 -19.93
N HIS A 653 -15.36 -4.36 -18.71
CA HIS A 653 -16.18 -5.46 -18.25
C HIS A 653 -17.46 -5.60 -19.09
N ALA A 654 -18.22 -4.51 -19.27
CA ALA A 654 -19.45 -4.55 -20.07
C ALA A 654 -19.19 -4.87 -21.56
N LEU A 655 -18.03 -4.48 -22.10
CA LEU A 655 -17.62 -4.82 -23.46
C LEU A 655 -17.20 -6.29 -23.62
N SER A 656 -16.81 -6.95 -22.53
CA SER A 656 -16.24 -8.30 -22.54
C SER A 656 -17.18 -9.33 -23.17
N ASP A 657 -18.49 -9.23 -22.91
CA ASP A 657 -19.50 -10.10 -23.52
C ASP A 657 -19.56 -9.95 -25.05
N LEU A 658 -19.44 -8.73 -25.56
CA LEU A 658 -19.38 -8.48 -27.00
C LEU A 658 -18.10 -9.08 -27.60
N GLU A 659 -16.98 -8.90 -26.91
CA GLU A 659 -15.67 -9.39 -27.33
C GLU A 659 -15.58 -10.92 -27.28
N ALA A 660 -16.25 -11.58 -26.32
CA ALA A 660 -16.38 -13.02 -26.23
C ALA A 660 -17.17 -13.62 -27.39
N MET A 661 -18.16 -12.89 -27.92
CA MET A 661 -18.87 -13.23 -29.17
C MET A 661 -18.08 -12.83 -30.42
N GLY A 662 -16.97 -12.10 -30.24
CA GLY A 662 -16.13 -11.49 -31.27
C GLY A 662 -16.81 -10.37 -32.06
N ALA A 663 -17.81 -9.72 -31.48
CA ALA A 663 -18.46 -8.55 -32.04
C ALA A 663 -17.56 -7.32 -31.91
N SER A 664 -17.65 -6.41 -32.88
CA SER A 664 -17.01 -5.09 -32.77
C SER A 664 -17.94 -4.14 -32.03
N ALA A 665 -17.44 -3.47 -31.00
CA ALA A 665 -18.22 -2.53 -30.21
C ALA A 665 -18.62 -1.30 -31.04
N LEU A 666 -19.88 -0.89 -30.95
CA LEU A 666 -20.43 0.24 -31.69
C LEU A 666 -20.81 1.38 -30.74
N SER A 667 -21.66 1.09 -29.74
CA SER A 667 -22.17 2.11 -28.83
C SER A 667 -22.37 1.60 -27.40
N ALA A 668 -22.35 2.53 -26.45
CA ALA A 668 -22.61 2.29 -25.03
C ALA A 668 -23.56 3.35 -24.47
N MET A 669 -24.41 2.93 -23.53
CA MET A 669 -25.25 3.80 -22.70
C MET A 669 -24.92 3.58 -21.23
N ALA A 670 -24.60 4.64 -20.50
CA ALA A 670 -24.17 4.55 -19.11
C ALA A 670 -25.35 4.47 -18.12
N LEU A 671 -25.19 3.70 -17.06
CA LEU A 671 -25.99 3.75 -15.84
C LEU A 671 -25.05 4.05 -14.68
N ALA A 672 -25.06 5.29 -14.18
CA ALA A 672 -24.15 5.73 -13.13
C ALA A 672 -24.87 6.07 -11.83
N GLN A 673 -24.29 5.65 -10.72
CA GLN A 673 -24.70 5.95 -9.36
C GLN A 673 -23.58 6.68 -8.65
N VAL A 674 -23.87 7.85 -8.06
CA VAL A 674 -22.90 8.63 -7.30
C VAL A 674 -23.31 8.82 -5.84
N PRO A 675 -22.34 8.85 -4.89
CA PRO A 675 -22.64 9.12 -3.49
C PRO A 675 -23.29 10.48 -3.23
N PHE A 676 -24.01 10.58 -2.10
CA PHE A 676 -24.54 11.87 -1.62
C PHE A 676 -23.39 12.84 -1.29
N ALA A 677 -23.39 13.99 -1.95
CA ALA A 677 -22.41 15.06 -1.74
C ALA A 677 -22.97 16.40 -2.22
N MET A 678 -22.27 17.52 -1.97
CA MET A 678 -22.58 18.78 -2.64
C MET A 678 -22.42 18.64 -4.15
N GLU A 679 -23.17 19.42 -4.92
CA GLU A 679 -23.25 19.29 -6.38
C GLU A 679 -21.86 19.33 -7.05
N GLU A 680 -20.97 20.24 -6.61
CA GLU A 680 -19.61 20.35 -7.16
C GLU A 680 -18.77 19.09 -6.88
N LYS A 681 -19.05 18.40 -5.77
CA LYS A 681 -18.35 17.19 -5.35
C LYS A 681 -18.84 15.95 -6.10
N GLN A 682 -20.13 15.94 -6.46
CA GLN A 682 -20.72 14.92 -7.32
C GLN A 682 -20.26 15.10 -8.77
N GLU A 683 -20.20 16.34 -9.24
CA GLU A 683 -19.65 16.67 -10.56
C GLU A 683 -18.21 16.14 -10.69
N GLU A 684 -17.34 16.36 -9.70
CA GLU A 684 -15.97 15.86 -9.73
C GLU A 684 -15.91 14.32 -9.81
N ASP A 685 -16.75 13.60 -9.04
CA ASP A 685 -16.80 12.13 -9.11
C ASP A 685 -17.30 11.65 -10.48
N LEU A 686 -18.33 12.30 -11.04
CA LEU A 686 -18.83 12.01 -12.39
C LEU A 686 -17.77 12.28 -13.46
N VAL A 687 -17.05 13.40 -13.39
CA VAL A 687 -15.97 13.73 -14.33
C VAL A 687 -14.89 12.65 -14.30
N GLN A 688 -14.41 12.26 -13.11
CA GLN A 688 -13.40 11.22 -12.97
C GLN A 688 -13.92 9.87 -13.50
N LEU A 689 -15.13 9.47 -13.10
CA LEU A 689 -15.76 8.21 -13.49
C LEU A 689 -15.97 8.11 -15.01
N MET A 690 -16.60 9.13 -15.60
CA MET A 690 -16.95 9.14 -17.01
C MET A 690 -15.74 9.38 -17.91
N ALA A 691 -14.73 10.12 -17.47
CA ALA A 691 -13.49 10.25 -18.23
C ALA A 691 -12.75 8.91 -18.36
N GLY A 692 -12.65 8.14 -17.26
CA GLY A 692 -12.07 6.80 -17.29
C GLY A 692 -12.83 5.87 -18.22
N ALA A 693 -14.15 5.83 -18.11
CA ALA A 693 -14.99 5.04 -19.00
C ALA A 693 -14.88 5.48 -20.47
N SER A 694 -14.92 6.78 -20.75
CA SER A 694 -14.82 7.31 -22.11
C SER A 694 -13.48 6.99 -22.77
N LEU A 695 -12.39 7.04 -22.00
CA LEU A 695 -11.07 6.65 -22.49
C LEU A 695 -11.02 5.16 -22.86
N ALA A 696 -11.60 4.30 -22.02
CA ALA A 696 -11.69 2.86 -22.29
C ALA A 696 -12.55 2.56 -23.54
N LEU A 697 -13.75 3.16 -23.64
CA LEU A 697 -14.64 3.01 -24.80
C LEU A 697 -14.00 3.52 -26.09
N LYS A 698 -13.37 4.70 -26.05
CA LYS A 698 -12.65 5.28 -27.20
C LYS A 698 -11.52 4.38 -27.69
N SER A 699 -10.82 3.70 -26.79
CA SER A 699 -9.71 2.79 -27.15
C SER A 699 -10.12 1.62 -28.05
N VAL A 700 -11.41 1.25 -28.02
CA VAL A 700 -11.99 0.18 -28.86
C VAL A 700 -12.93 0.71 -29.94
N GLY A 701 -13.02 2.03 -30.12
CA GLY A 701 -13.90 2.67 -31.10
C GLY A 701 -15.39 2.67 -30.73
N CYS A 702 -15.74 2.45 -29.47
CA CYS A 702 -17.12 2.45 -29.00
C CYS A 702 -17.59 3.87 -28.63
N ALA A 703 -18.74 4.29 -29.16
CA ALA A 703 -19.31 5.60 -28.88
C ALA A 703 -20.18 5.59 -27.60
N LEU A 704 -19.89 6.46 -26.64
CA LEU A 704 -20.82 6.73 -25.53
C LEU A 704 -21.95 7.64 -26.02
N VAL A 705 -23.16 7.09 -26.23
CA VAL A 705 -24.27 7.78 -26.90
C VAL A 705 -25.33 8.33 -25.95
N GLY A 706 -25.24 8.02 -24.66
CA GLY A 706 -26.19 8.51 -23.66
C GLY A 706 -26.05 7.78 -22.32
N GLY A 707 -27.01 8.01 -21.43
CA GLY A 707 -27.05 7.32 -20.14
C GLY A 707 -28.04 7.92 -19.15
N HIS A 708 -28.02 7.38 -17.93
CA HIS A 708 -28.79 7.86 -16.80
C HIS A 708 -27.90 7.92 -15.55
N THR A 709 -28.13 8.94 -14.72
CA THR A 709 -27.38 9.20 -13.49
C THR A 709 -28.35 9.30 -12.31
N CYS A 710 -28.04 8.67 -11.19
CA CYS A 710 -28.78 8.86 -9.94
C CYS A 710 -27.88 8.89 -8.71
N GLU A 711 -28.41 9.41 -7.60
CA GLU A 711 -27.72 9.38 -6.31
C GLU A 711 -27.97 8.05 -5.60
N ALA A 712 -26.96 7.54 -4.90
CA ALA A 712 -27.04 6.35 -4.08
C ALA A 712 -26.11 6.44 -2.87
N LYS A 713 -26.15 5.45 -1.98
CA LYS A 713 -25.21 5.37 -0.85
C LYS A 713 -23.78 5.07 -1.31
N GLU A 714 -23.62 4.30 -2.38
CA GLU A 714 -22.33 3.81 -2.87
C GLU A 714 -22.18 4.16 -4.35
N LEU A 715 -20.95 4.40 -4.79
CA LEU A 715 -20.62 4.59 -6.20
C LEU A 715 -20.95 3.30 -6.98
N GLY A 716 -21.54 3.42 -8.16
CA GLY A 716 -21.84 2.30 -9.05
C GLY A 716 -21.81 2.73 -10.50
N LEU A 717 -21.42 1.82 -11.39
CA LEU A 717 -21.39 2.09 -12.83
C LEU A 717 -21.69 0.81 -13.61
N GLY A 718 -22.36 1.00 -14.74
CA GLY A 718 -22.63 -0.03 -15.71
C GLY A 718 -22.88 0.56 -17.09
N PHE A 719 -22.86 -0.30 -18.09
CA PHE A 719 -23.14 0.07 -19.47
C PHE A 719 -24.06 -0.96 -20.13
N ALA A 720 -25.06 -0.46 -20.85
CA ALA A 720 -25.69 -1.23 -21.91
C ALA A 720 -24.89 -0.99 -23.19
N VAL A 721 -24.33 -2.04 -23.77
CA VAL A 721 -23.45 -1.98 -24.94
C VAL A 721 -24.09 -2.65 -26.14
N THR A 722 -23.84 -2.09 -27.31
CA THR A 722 -24.24 -2.66 -28.61
C THR A 722 -22.99 -2.79 -29.48
N GLY A 723 -22.84 -3.96 -30.11
CA GLY A 723 -21.83 -4.24 -31.11
C GLY A 723 -22.44 -4.84 -32.36
N THR A 724 -21.59 -5.11 -33.35
CA THR A 724 -22.00 -5.69 -34.63
C THR A 724 -21.10 -6.85 -35.04
N LEU A 725 -21.69 -7.77 -35.78
CA LEU A 725 -21.03 -8.83 -36.52
C LEU A 725 -21.44 -8.72 -38.00
N ASP A 726 -20.49 -8.98 -38.90
CA ASP A 726 -20.77 -9.01 -40.34
C ASP A 726 -21.70 -10.18 -40.69
N SER A 727 -21.57 -11.30 -39.97
CA SER A 727 -22.48 -12.44 -40.04
C SER A 727 -22.51 -13.21 -38.72
N ILE A 728 -23.67 -13.79 -38.37
CA ILE A 728 -23.81 -14.71 -37.24
C ILE A 728 -22.90 -15.94 -37.33
N SER A 729 -22.48 -16.34 -38.53
CA SER A 729 -21.54 -17.45 -38.72
C SER A 729 -20.14 -17.17 -38.14
N GLU A 730 -19.81 -15.88 -37.92
CA GLU A 730 -18.53 -15.47 -37.34
C GLU A 730 -18.60 -15.31 -35.81
N ALA A 731 -19.78 -15.47 -35.22
CA ALA A 731 -19.95 -15.42 -33.78
C ALA A 731 -19.20 -16.57 -33.11
N MET A 732 -18.31 -16.23 -32.18
CA MET A 732 -17.84 -17.22 -31.21
C MET A 732 -18.98 -17.44 -30.21
N LYS A 733 -19.26 -18.69 -29.85
CA LYS A 733 -20.42 -19.06 -29.03
C LYS A 733 -19.97 -19.76 -27.76
N LYS A 734 -20.87 -19.93 -26.79
CA LYS A 734 -20.57 -20.77 -25.61
C LYS A 734 -20.61 -22.26 -25.89
N ASN A 735 -21.14 -22.67 -27.04
CA ASN A 735 -21.21 -24.06 -27.47
C ASN A 735 -20.16 -24.36 -28.56
N LEU A 736 -20.23 -25.57 -29.12
CA LEU A 736 -19.33 -26.05 -30.18
C LEU A 736 -17.90 -26.31 -29.70
N LEU A 737 -17.74 -26.73 -28.44
CA LEU A 737 -16.49 -27.37 -28.03
C LEU A 737 -16.35 -28.71 -28.77
N GLU A 738 -15.19 -28.95 -29.39
CA GLU A 738 -14.91 -30.21 -30.09
C GLU A 738 -13.82 -31.04 -29.40
N PRO A 739 -13.99 -32.38 -29.28
CA PRO A 739 -12.93 -33.23 -28.74
C PRO A 739 -11.60 -33.07 -29.49
N GLY A 740 -10.50 -32.94 -28.74
CA GLY A 740 -9.17 -32.69 -29.29
C GLY A 740 -8.79 -31.21 -29.39
N GLU A 741 -9.68 -30.29 -29.01
CA GLU A 741 -9.32 -28.87 -28.86
C GLU A 741 -8.59 -28.59 -27.53
N SER A 742 -7.80 -27.53 -27.51
CA SER A 742 -7.11 -27.01 -26.34
C SER A 742 -7.86 -25.82 -25.74
N LEU A 743 -7.93 -25.76 -24.41
CA LEU A 743 -8.54 -24.67 -23.66
C LEU A 743 -7.50 -23.61 -23.31
N ILE A 744 -7.74 -22.37 -23.71
CA ILE A 744 -6.88 -21.22 -23.45
C ILE A 744 -7.58 -20.25 -22.51
N LEU A 745 -6.89 -19.82 -21.45
CA LEU A 745 -7.29 -18.72 -20.59
C LEU A 745 -6.38 -17.51 -20.83
N THR A 746 -6.95 -16.33 -21.02
CA THR A 746 -6.21 -15.14 -21.48
C THR A 746 -5.81 -14.15 -20.37
N LYS A 747 -6.42 -14.25 -19.19
CA LYS A 747 -6.03 -13.48 -17.99
C LYS A 747 -5.99 -14.38 -16.75
N PRO A 748 -5.20 -14.03 -15.72
CA PRO A 748 -5.12 -14.82 -14.49
C PRO A 748 -6.43 -14.82 -13.69
N LEU A 749 -6.60 -15.81 -12.81
CA LEU A 749 -7.69 -15.89 -11.84
C LEU A 749 -7.30 -15.28 -10.47
N GLY A 750 -8.30 -14.81 -9.73
CA GLY A 750 -8.14 -14.41 -8.32
C GLY A 750 -8.56 -12.97 -8.00
N THR A 751 -9.20 -12.24 -8.92
CA THR A 751 -9.65 -10.87 -8.63
C THR A 751 -10.67 -10.83 -7.49
N GLY A 752 -11.61 -11.78 -7.42
CA GLY A 752 -12.63 -11.82 -6.38
C GLY A 752 -12.04 -11.93 -4.98
N VAL A 753 -11.08 -12.84 -4.78
CA VAL A 753 -10.41 -13.02 -3.49
C VAL A 753 -9.51 -11.82 -3.14
N LEU A 754 -8.77 -11.28 -4.11
CA LEU A 754 -7.89 -10.13 -3.90
C LEU A 754 -8.66 -8.91 -3.42
N PHE A 755 -9.76 -8.55 -4.09
CA PHE A 755 -10.58 -7.40 -3.67
C PHE A 755 -11.37 -7.68 -2.40
N ALA A 756 -11.74 -8.94 -2.11
CA ALA A 756 -12.29 -9.30 -0.81
C ALA A 756 -11.29 -9.10 0.33
N ALA A 757 -9.99 -9.35 0.09
CA ALA A 757 -8.92 -9.07 1.04
C ALA A 757 -8.59 -7.56 1.13
N ASP A 758 -8.62 -6.84 0.01
CA ASP A 758 -8.38 -5.39 -0.06
C ASP A 758 -9.42 -4.60 0.75
N MET A 759 -10.71 -4.93 0.58
CA MET A 759 -11.80 -4.34 1.37
C MET A 759 -11.67 -4.60 2.88
N ARG A 760 -10.82 -5.55 3.29
CA ARG A 760 -10.49 -5.85 4.69
C ARG A 760 -9.13 -5.29 5.12
N ALA A 761 -8.48 -4.48 4.28
CA ALA A 761 -7.11 -3.99 4.46
C ALA A 761 -6.08 -5.12 4.67
N LYS A 762 -6.29 -6.27 4.02
CA LYS A 762 -5.45 -7.48 4.12
C LYS A 762 -4.72 -7.85 2.83
N ALA A 763 -5.04 -7.19 1.72
CA ALA A 763 -4.29 -7.33 0.47
C ALA A 763 -3.18 -6.30 0.38
N ARG A 764 -2.02 -6.72 -0.11
CA ARG A 764 -0.90 -5.83 -0.35
C ARG A 764 -1.15 -4.93 -1.56
N GLY A 765 -0.71 -3.67 -1.49
CA GLY A 765 -0.83 -2.68 -2.55
C GLY A 765 -0.31 -3.17 -3.91
N PRO A 766 0.88 -3.79 -4.01
CA PRO A 766 1.38 -4.34 -5.27
C PRO A 766 0.49 -5.41 -5.91
N TRP A 767 -0.20 -6.23 -5.11
CA TRP A 767 -1.13 -7.25 -5.63
C TRP A 767 -2.34 -6.60 -6.29
N ILE A 768 -2.91 -5.59 -5.62
CA ILE A 768 -4.06 -4.85 -6.13
C ILE A 768 -3.70 -4.00 -7.35
N ALA A 769 -2.57 -3.30 -7.31
CA ALA A 769 -2.07 -2.55 -8.46
C ALA A 769 -1.81 -3.46 -9.67
N GLY A 770 -1.26 -4.67 -9.45
CA GLY A 770 -1.06 -5.68 -10.49
C GLY A 770 -2.35 -6.18 -11.11
N ALA A 771 -3.37 -6.49 -10.29
CA ALA A 771 -4.68 -6.90 -10.76
C ALA A 771 -5.37 -5.77 -11.56
N LEU A 772 -5.40 -4.54 -11.04
CA LEU A 772 -6.01 -3.39 -11.72
C LEU A 772 -5.38 -3.13 -13.09
N LYS A 773 -4.06 -3.25 -13.21
CA LYS A 773 -3.34 -3.11 -14.48
C LYS A 773 -3.88 -4.05 -15.57
N ARG A 774 -4.32 -5.26 -15.22
CA ARG A 774 -4.91 -6.23 -16.16
C ARG A 774 -6.41 -6.02 -16.38
N MET A 775 -7.11 -5.55 -15.35
CA MET A 775 -8.56 -5.31 -15.41
C MET A 775 -8.93 -4.10 -16.29
N VAL A 776 -8.01 -3.15 -16.47
CA VAL A 776 -8.15 -2.00 -17.40
C VAL A 776 -7.66 -2.31 -18.82
N CYS A 777 -7.61 -3.58 -19.22
CA CYS A 777 -7.29 -4.00 -20.59
C CYS A 777 -8.49 -4.70 -21.23
N SER A 778 -8.86 -4.27 -22.44
CA SER A 778 -9.88 -4.91 -23.28
C SER A 778 -9.50 -6.35 -23.65
N ASN A 779 -10.50 -7.23 -23.73
CA ASN A 779 -10.36 -8.58 -24.25
C ASN A 779 -10.41 -8.63 -25.79
N GLY A 780 -10.75 -7.52 -26.46
CA GLY A 780 -10.96 -7.46 -27.91
C GLY A 780 -9.72 -7.80 -28.74
N VAL A 781 -8.52 -7.47 -28.27
CA VAL A 781 -7.27 -7.92 -28.92
C VAL A 781 -7.12 -9.43 -28.80
N ALA A 782 -7.44 -10.00 -27.63
CA ALA A 782 -7.37 -11.45 -27.42
C ALA A 782 -8.40 -12.18 -28.29
N ALA A 783 -9.64 -11.66 -28.34
CA ALA A 783 -10.72 -12.19 -29.19
C ALA A 783 -10.31 -12.26 -30.67
N LYS A 784 -9.68 -11.20 -31.20
CA LYS A 784 -9.18 -11.16 -32.59
C LYS A 784 -8.12 -12.24 -32.84
N VAL A 785 -7.18 -12.41 -31.92
CA VAL A 785 -6.13 -13.44 -32.04
C VAL A 785 -6.73 -14.84 -31.96
N LEU A 786 -7.61 -15.10 -30.98
CA LEU A 786 -8.30 -16.39 -30.81
C LEU A 786 -9.09 -16.77 -32.07
N ARG A 787 -9.91 -15.83 -32.58
CA ARG A 787 -10.66 -16.03 -33.83
C ARG A 787 -9.73 -16.33 -35.01
N ALA A 788 -8.65 -15.58 -35.17
CA ALA A 788 -7.68 -15.81 -36.26
C ALA A 788 -6.99 -17.19 -36.17
N LYS A 789 -6.96 -17.82 -34.99
CA LYS A 789 -6.44 -19.18 -34.81
C LYS A 789 -7.50 -20.27 -34.93
N GLY A 790 -8.76 -19.91 -35.18
CA GLY A 790 -9.86 -20.85 -35.40
C GLY A 790 -10.70 -21.13 -34.17
N CYS A 791 -10.74 -20.21 -33.19
CA CYS A 791 -11.66 -20.32 -32.06
C CYS A 791 -13.12 -20.20 -32.53
N VAL A 792 -13.95 -21.14 -32.08
CA VAL A 792 -15.40 -21.14 -32.30
C VAL A 792 -16.15 -21.10 -30.97
N ALA A 793 -15.65 -21.79 -29.93
CA ALA A 793 -16.22 -21.74 -28.60
C ALA A 793 -15.45 -20.78 -27.69
N CYS A 794 -16.11 -19.73 -27.19
CA CYS A 794 -15.53 -18.72 -26.32
C CYS A 794 -16.56 -18.18 -25.32
N THR A 795 -16.10 -17.84 -24.12
CA THR A 795 -16.85 -17.11 -23.10
C THR A 795 -15.89 -16.22 -22.32
N ASP A 796 -16.38 -15.18 -21.65
CA ASP A 796 -15.58 -14.46 -20.69
C ASP A 796 -15.70 -15.04 -19.26
N VAL A 797 -14.60 -15.06 -18.51
CA VAL A 797 -14.61 -15.59 -17.14
C VAL A 797 -14.96 -14.46 -16.18
N THR A 798 -16.15 -14.52 -15.61
CA THR A 798 -16.72 -13.46 -14.74
C THR A 798 -17.28 -14.04 -13.42
N GLY A 799 -18.51 -13.68 -13.03
CA GLY A 799 -19.05 -13.90 -11.68
C GLY A 799 -19.19 -15.36 -11.25
N PHE A 800 -19.32 -16.32 -12.17
CA PHE A 800 -19.46 -17.73 -11.81
C PHE A 800 -18.12 -18.48 -11.68
N GLY A 801 -17.00 -17.79 -11.92
CA GLY A 801 -15.67 -18.37 -11.91
C GLY A 801 -15.43 -19.33 -13.08
N LEU A 802 -14.21 -19.87 -13.18
CA LEU A 802 -13.80 -20.72 -14.30
C LEU A 802 -14.68 -21.98 -14.43
N ILE A 803 -14.98 -22.64 -13.31
CA ILE A 803 -15.78 -23.87 -13.32
C ILE A 803 -17.23 -23.61 -13.72
N GLY A 804 -17.81 -22.48 -13.31
CA GLY A 804 -19.18 -22.13 -13.71
C GLY A 804 -19.30 -21.96 -15.21
N HIS A 805 -18.37 -21.22 -15.81
CA HIS A 805 -18.32 -20.98 -17.24
C HIS A 805 -17.98 -22.23 -18.05
N LEU A 806 -17.00 -23.04 -17.62
CA LEU A 806 -16.73 -24.34 -18.25
C LEU A 806 -17.95 -25.27 -18.20
N LEU A 807 -18.68 -25.29 -17.09
CA LEU A 807 -19.85 -26.15 -16.95
C LEU A 807 -20.95 -25.78 -17.95
N GLU A 808 -21.16 -24.48 -18.19
CA GLU A 808 -22.09 -23.98 -19.21
C GLU A 808 -21.66 -24.42 -20.62
N MET A 809 -20.37 -24.26 -20.96
CA MET A 809 -19.85 -24.65 -22.27
C MET A 809 -19.90 -26.16 -22.52
N CYS A 810 -19.52 -26.97 -21.53
CA CYS A 810 -19.57 -28.43 -21.62
C CYS A 810 -21.02 -28.94 -21.72
N SER A 811 -21.93 -28.39 -20.93
CA SER A 811 -23.34 -28.83 -20.91
C SER A 811 -24.04 -28.57 -22.25
N THR A 812 -23.73 -27.44 -22.89
CA THR A 812 -24.31 -27.07 -24.19
C THR A 812 -23.67 -27.82 -25.36
N SER A 813 -22.39 -28.21 -25.24
CA SER A 813 -21.66 -28.94 -26.29
C SER A 813 -21.68 -30.46 -26.12
N GLN A 814 -22.18 -30.97 -24.98
CA GLN A 814 -22.18 -32.40 -24.64
C GLN A 814 -20.79 -33.05 -24.67
N VAL A 815 -19.78 -32.32 -24.16
CA VAL A 815 -18.38 -32.79 -24.06
C VAL A 815 -17.89 -32.79 -22.62
N GLU A 816 -16.75 -33.42 -22.40
CA GLU A 816 -15.99 -33.33 -21.15
C GLU A 816 -14.73 -32.49 -21.36
N VAL A 817 -14.17 -31.95 -20.27
CA VAL A 817 -12.90 -31.23 -20.31
C VAL A 817 -11.96 -31.69 -19.22
N SER A 818 -10.66 -31.66 -19.51
CA SER A 818 -9.58 -31.85 -18.55
C SER A 818 -8.83 -30.54 -18.34
N VAL A 819 -8.69 -30.10 -17.10
CA VAL A 819 -7.98 -28.86 -16.70
C VAL A 819 -6.80 -29.23 -15.81
N SER A 820 -5.60 -28.75 -16.15
CA SER A 820 -4.40 -28.89 -15.30
C SER A 820 -4.30 -27.68 -14.38
N LEU A 821 -4.39 -27.93 -13.06
CA LEU A 821 -4.41 -26.87 -12.06
C LEU A 821 -3.14 -26.02 -12.08
N GLN A 822 -1.96 -26.64 -12.21
CA GLN A 822 -0.67 -25.92 -12.24
C GLN A 822 -0.50 -25.02 -13.48
N LYS A 823 -1.27 -25.26 -14.56
CA LYS A 823 -1.23 -24.42 -15.76
C LYS A 823 -2.18 -23.24 -15.71
N VAL A 824 -3.10 -23.18 -14.74
CA VAL A 824 -4.05 -22.07 -14.60
C VAL A 824 -3.30 -20.83 -14.09
N PRO A 825 -3.23 -19.73 -14.86
CA PRO A 825 -2.58 -18.51 -14.39
C PRO A 825 -3.38 -17.90 -13.23
N VAL A 826 -2.68 -17.50 -12.17
CA VAL A 826 -3.27 -16.87 -10.97
C VAL A 826 -2.58 -15.55 -10.65
N TYR A 827 -3.34 -14.58 -10.13
CA TYR A 827 -2.74 -13.31 -9.72
C TYR A 827 -1.84 -13.50 -8.49
N PRO A 828 -0.70 -12.78 -8.42
CA PRO A 828 0.11 -12.74 -7.21
C PRO A 828 -0.72 -12.34 -5.98
N GLY A 829 -0.58 -13.06 -4.87
CA GLY A 829 -1.31 -12.80 -3.63
C GLY A 829 -2.67 -13.52 -3.52
N ALA A 830 -3.21 -14.08 -4.61
CA ALA A 830 -4.54 -14.69 -4.58
C ALA A 830 -4.58 -15.95 -3.70
N VAL A 831 -3.56 -16.81 -3.83
CA VAL A 831 -3.41 -18.04 -3.02
C VAL A 831 -3.15 -17.68 -1.55
N GLU A 832 -2.31 -16.67 -1.31
CA GLU A 832 -1.99 -16.18 0.04
C GLU A 832 -3.24 -15.64 0.74
N CYS A 833 -4.11 -14.92 0.03
CA CYS A 833 -5.38 -14.45 0.58
C CYS A 833 -6.33 -15.61 0.95
N LEU A 834 -6.38 -16.68 0.13
CA LEU A 834 -7.14 -17.89 0.47
C LEU A 834 -6.56 -18.60 1.70
N GLN A 835 -5.23 -18.69 1.82
CA GLN A 835 -4.56 -19.26 3.00
C GLN A 835 -4.83 -18.44 4.27
N MET A 836 -5.13 -17.13 4.14
CA MET A 836 -5.62 -16.29 5.23
C MET A 836 -7.10 -16.52 5.58
N GLY A 837 -7.79 -17.43 4.89
CA GLY A 837 -9.22 -17.72 5.05
C GLY A 837 -10.13 -16.64 4.48
N ILE A 838 -9.65 -15.85 3.51
CA ILE A 838 -10.42 -14.80 2.86
C ILE A 838 -10.97 -15.34 1.56
N GLU A 839 -12.28 -15.19 1.38
CA GLU A 839 -13.01 -15.54 0.16
C GLU A 839 -13.98 -14.40 -0.19
N SER A 840 -14.32 -14.31 -1.48
CA SER A 840 -15.35 -13.40 -1.96
C SER A 840 -16.76 -13.84 -1.52
N SER A 841 -17.72 -12.92 -1.49
CA SER A 841 -19.08 -13.22 -1.03
C SER A 841 -19.82 -14.25 -1.91
N LEU A 842 -19.49 -14.34 -3.20
CA LEU A 842 -20.11 -15.26 -4.15
C LEU A 842 -19.43 -16.64 -4.18
N GLN A 843 -18.19 -16.76 -3.66
CA GLN A 843 -17.43 -18.01 -3.59
C GLN A 843 -18.25 -19.18 -3.05
N ALA A 844 -18.91 -18.99 -1.90
CA ALA A 844 -19.68 -20.05 -1.26
C ALA A 844 -20.85 -20.59 -2.11
N ALA A 845 -21.40 -19.77 -3.03
CA ALA A 845 -22.40 -20.23 -3.98
C ALA A 845 -21.73 -21.00 -5.13
N ASN A 846 -20.61 -20.49 -5.65
CA ASN A 846 -19.87 -21.11 -6.76
C ASN A 846 -19.26 -22.46 -6.37
N VAL A 847 -18.77 -22.63 -5.14
CA VAL A 847 -18.22 -23.90 -4.64
C VAL A 847 -19.24 -25.05 -4.68
N ARG A 848 -20.56 -24.77 -4.73
CA ARG A 848 -21.58 -25.82 -4.94
C ARG A 848 -21.42 -26.54 -6.28
N LEU A 849 -20.78 -25.89 -7.26
CA LEU A 849 -20.47 -26.45 -8.57
C LEU A 849 -19.37 -27.51 -8.51
N ARG A 850 -18.65 -27.65 -7.39
CA ARG A 850 -17.67 -28.72 -7.14
C ARG A 850 -18.23 -30.13 -7.38
N ARG A 851 -19.55 -30.31 -7.27
CA ARG A 851 -20.23 -31.58 -7.57
C ARG A 851 -20.08 -32.04 -9.04
N ALA A 852 -19.78 -31.11 -9.95
CA ALA A 852 -19.54 -31.38 -11.36
C ALA A 852 -18.05 -31.60 -11.69
N VAL A 853 -17.17 -31.58 -10.67
CA VAL A 853 -15.72 -31.66 -10.82
C VAL A 853 -15.17 -32.99 -10.29
N ILE A 854 -14.49 -33.74 -11.15
CA ILE A 854 -13.67 -34.90 -10.81
C ILE A 854 -12.25 -34.40 -10.51
N ALA A 855 -11.74 -34.68 -9.32
CA ALA A 855 -10.39 -34.31 -8.92
C ALA A 855 -9.93 -35.23 -7.78
N THR A 856 -8.66 -35.61 -7.76
CA THR A 856 -8.06 -36.40 -6.67
C THR A 856 -8.08 -35.60 -5.36
N ASP A 857 -7.93 -36.29 -4.23
CA ASP A 857 -7.84 -35.61 -2.93
C ASP A 857 -6.60 -34.70 -2.84
N GLN A 858 -5.52 -35.07 -3.53
CA GLN A 858 -4.30 -34.26 -3.64
C GLN A 858 -4.57 -32.94 -4.39
N VAL A 859 -5.23 -32.98 -5.56
CA VAL A 859 -5.63 -31.78 -6.31
C VAL A 859 -6.59 -30.92 -5.50
N ARG A 860 -7.54 -31.54 -4.78
CA ARG A 860 -8.51 -30.84 -3.92
C ARG A 860 -7.85 -30.16 -2.70
N ALA A 861 -6.69 -30.65 -2.27
CA ALA A 861 -5.93 -30.09 -1.15
C ALA A 861 -5.00 -28.93 -1.59
N ASP A 862 -4.79 -28.74 -2.90
CA ASP A 862 -3.97 -27.65 -3.41
C ASP A 862 -4.59 -26.29 -3.05
N PRO A 863 -3.82 -25.35 -2.47
CA PRO A 863 -4.29 -24.01 -2.11
C PRO A 863 -4.87 -23.17 -3.28
N ALA A 864 -4.54 -23.48 -4.53
CA ALA A 864 -5.07 -22.81 -5.72
C ALA A 864 -6.40 -23.39 -6.20
N PHE A 865 -6.78 -24.61 -5.80
CA PHE A 865 -8.03 -25.26 -6.22
C PHE A 865 -9.29 -24.40 -5.97
N PRO A 866 -9.43 -23.67 -4.84
CA PRO A 866 -10.58 -22.80 -4.63
C PRO A 866 -10.68 -21.62 -5.63
N LEU A 867 -9.58 -21.19 -6.25
CA LEU A 867 -9.59 -20.10 -7.25
C LEU A 867 -10.37 -20.44 -8.51
N LEU A 868 -10.53 -21.74 -8.82
CA LEU A 868 -11.35 -22.19 -9.95
C LEU A 868 -12.83 -21.77 -9.80
N PHE A 869 -13.28 -21.47 -8.57
CA PHE A 869 -14.64 -21.04 -8.24
C PHE A 869 -14.73 -19.53 -7.95
N ASP A 870 -13.59 -18.82 -7.94
CA ASP A 870 -13.54 -17.40 -7.57
C ASP A 870 -14.22 -16.54 -8.65
N PRO A 871 -15.20 -15.69 -8.29
CA PRO A 871 -15.78 -14.72 -9.22
C PRO A 871 -14.70 -13.77 -9.72
N GLN A 872 -14.66 -13.57 -11.04
CA GLN A 872 -13.76 -12.61 -11.66
C GLN A 872 -14.50 -11.32 -12.02
N THR A 873 -13.85 -10.17 -11.86
CA THR A 873 -14.32 -8.87 -12.37
C THR A 873 -13.38 -8.42 -13.48
N SER A 874 -13.92 -8.10 -14.67
CA SER A 874 -13.09 -7.85 -15.88
C SER A 874 -12.06 -8.96 -16.16
N GLY A 875 -12.53 -10.21 -16.08
CA GLY A 875 -11.69 -11.38 -16.29
C GLY A 875 -11.31 -11.58 -17.76
N GLY A 876 -10.57 -12.66 -18.03
CA GLY A 876 -10.12 -12.99 -19.38
C GLY A 876 -11.14 -13.84 -20.12
N LEU A 877 -10.94 -13.97 -21.43
CA LEU A 877 -11.60 -14.97 -22.26
C LEU A 877 -11.09 -16.37 -21.94
N LEU A 878 -12.03 -17.31 -21.90
CA LEU A 878 -11.83 -18.75 -21.96
C LEU A 878 -12.29 -19.24 -23.34
N ALA A 879 -11.38 -19.85 -24.09
CA ALA A 879 -11.60 -20.20 -25.48
C ALA A 879 -11.09 -21.59 -25.82
N SER A 880 -11.75 -22.27 -26.75
CA SER A 880 -11.22 -23.47 -27.41
C SER A 880 -10.53 -23.12 -28.72
N VAL A 881 -9.39 -23.77 -28.98
CA VAL A 881 -8.61 -23.63 -30.22
C VAL A 881 -8.12 -25.01 -30.65
N PRO A 882 -8.03 -25.31 -31.95
CA PRO A 882 -7.41 -26.54 -32.44
C PRO A 882 -6.03 -26.78 -31.82
N GLN A 883 -5.76 -28.00 -31.33
CA GLN A 883 -4.56 -28.31 -30.55
C GLN A 883 -3.25 -27.98 -31.29
N ASN A 884 -3.20 -28.17 -32.61
CA ASN A 884 -2.02 -27.84 -33.43
C ASN A 884 -1.74 -26.33 -33.57
N ARG A 885 -2.63 -25.46 -33.09
CA ARG A 885 -2.50 -23.99 -33.12
C ARG A 885 -2.40 -23.37 -31.74
N ALA A 886 -2.61 -24.14 -30.67
CA ALA A 886 -2.73 -23.64 -29.30
C ALA A 886 -1.45 -22.92 -28.82
N ASP A 887 -0.28 -23.53 -29.01
CA ASP A 887 0.99 -22.95 -28.57
C ASP A 887 1.30 -21.63 -29.31
N VAL A 888 1.15 -21.63 -30.64
CA VAL A 888 1.33 -20.42 -31.46
C VAL A 888 0.34 -19.32 -31.07
N CYS A 889 -0.90 -19.68 -30.70
CA CYS A 889 -1.89 -18.73 -30.20
C CYS A 889 -1.43 -18.10 -28.89
N VAL A 890 -0.99 -18.91 -27.92
CA VAL A 890 -0.53 -18.44 -26.61
C VAL A 890 0.73 -17.59 -26.73
N ASP A 891 1.69 -17.99 -27.57
CA ASP A 891 2.91 -17.20 -27.80
C ASP A 891 2.58 -15.82 -28.38
N GLN A 892 1.64 -15.75 -29.34
CA GLN A 892 1.18 -14.48 -29.90
C GLN A 892 0.48 -13.61 -28.84
N LEU A 893 -0.35 -14.19 -27.98
CA LEU A 893 -1.01 -13.46 -26.88
C LEU A 893 0.02 -12.94 -25.85
N ARG A 894 1.03 -13.75 -25.52
CA ARG A 894 2.11 -13.37 -24.59
C ARG A 894 3.00 -12.25 -25.15
N LEU A 895 3.30 -12.28 -26.44
CA LEU A 895 4.00 -11.19 -27.13
C LEU A 895 3.23 -9.86 -27.07
N LEU A 896 1.89 -9.93 -27.02
CA LEU A 896 1.02 -8.77 -26.82
C LEU A 896 0.86 -8.38 -25.34
N GLY A 897 1.62 -9.00 -24.42
CA GLY A 897 1.68 -8.67 -23.00
C GLY A 897 0.58 -9.30 -22.15
N MET A 898 -0.12 -10.32 -22.65
CA MET A 898 -1.17 -11.05 -21.92
C MET A 898 -0.59 -12.25 -21.17
N ASP A 899 -1.20 -12.60 -20.03
CA ASP A 899 -0.77 -13.74 -19.21
C ASP A 899 -1.44 -15.06 -19.67
N ALA A 900 -1.53 -15.26 -20.99
CA ALA A 900 -2.28 -16.35 -21.59
C ALA A 900 -1.61 -17.72 -21.35
N ALA A 901 -2.42 -18.76 -21.18
CA ALA A 901 -1.95 -20.13 -21.01
C ALA A 901 -2.95 -21.16 -21.57
N VAL A 902 -2.42 -22.28 -22.08
CA VAL A 902 -3.19 -23.49 -22.32
C VAL A 902 -3.43 -24.16 -20.97
N ILE A 903 -4.68 -24.19 -20.51
CA ILE A 903 -5.05 -24.70 -19.18
C ILE A 903 -5.58 -26.14 -19.23
N GLY A 904 -5.89 -26.67 -20.40
CA GLY A 904 -6.58 -27.94 -20.52
C GLY A 904 -6.91 -28.35 -21.95
N SER A 905 -7.72 -29.40 -22.08
CA SER A 905 -8.18 -29.95 -23.36
C SER A 905 -9.61 -30.45 -23.29
N VAL A 906 -10.29 -30.45 -24.43
CA VAL A 906 -11.64 -31.01 -24.60
C VAL A 906 -11.55 -32.50 -24.93
N THR A 907 -12.36 -33.32 -24.28
CA THR A 907 -12.43 -34.77 -24.45
C THR A 907 -13.85 -35.22 -24.82
N ALA A 908 -13.96 -36.38 -25.46
CA ALA A 908 -15.26 -36.99 -25.72
C ALA A 908 -15.98 -37.33 -24.40
N ALA A 909 -17.30 -37.13 -24.35
CA ALA A 909 -18.09 -37.46 -23.17
C ALA A 909 -18.10 -38.98 -22.93
N CYS A 910 -17.67 -39.42 -21.75
CA CYS A 910 -17.53 -40.82 -21.41
C CYS A 910 -18.76 -41.37 -20.67
N THR A 911 -19.46 -40.60 -19.83
CA THR A 911 -20.78 -41.01 -19.25
C THR A 911 -21.54 -39.89 -18.49
N GLY A 912 -22.75 -39.58 -18.96
CA GLY A 912 -23.97 -39.32 -18.17
C GLY A 912 -24.10 -38.14 -17.17
N VAL A 913 -23.09 -37.71 -16.41
CA VAL A 913 -23.32 -36.75 -15.28
C VAL A 913 -22.16 -35.78 -14.97
N GLN A 914 -20.91 -36.09 -15.32
CA GLN A 914 -19.74 -35.32 -14.85
C GLN A 914 -18.95 -34.75 -16.04
N LEU A 915 -18.73 -33.43 -16.06
CA LEU A 915 -18.30 -32.70 -17.26
C LEU A 915 -16.86 -32.15 -17.17
N ILE A 916 -16.25 -32.10 -15.99
CA ILE A 916 -14.96 -31.42 -15.77
C ILE A 916 -14.06 -32.29 -14.90
N THR A 917 -12.90 -32.68 -15.43
CA THR A 917 -11.80 -33.31 -14.69
C THR A 917 -10.70 -32.28 -14.41
N VAL A 918 -10.25 -32.17 -13.17
CA VAL A 918 -9.11 -31.33 -12.78
C VAL A 918 -7.97 -32.24 -12.36
N THR A 919 -6.85 -32.14 -13.08
CA THR A 919 -5.59 -32.82 -12.80
C THR A 919 -4.62 -31.88 -12.11
N GLU A 920 -3.49 -32.44 -11.66
CA GLU A 920 -2.35 -31.65 -11.22
C GLU A 920 -1.92 -30.67 -12.33
#